data_AF-A0A350UD65-F1
#
_entry.id   AF-A0A350UD65-F1
#
_cell.length_a   1.000
_cell.length_b   1.000
_cell.length_c   1.000
_cell.angle_alpha   90.00
_cell.angle_beta   90.00
_cell.angle_gamma   90.00
#
_symmetry.space_group_name_H-M   'P 1'
#
loop_
_entity.id
_entity.type
_entity.pdbx_description
1 polymer ?
#
loop_
_entity_poly.entity_id
_entity_poly.type
_entity_poly.pdbx_seq_one_letter_code
_entity_poly.pdbx_strand_id
1 'polypeptide(L)'
;MKHKFLAWLICLALVLSCLPMQAHAESGDGDWQLVGQTGGTTKALLAEGTVLYVGTGLHVLILDVSEPAEMRVLGTSPLLPDFVESIASDGAGKLFVACGLGGLIVLDVRNPSQPALIGILDTRGYTEGVAVLDDYALVADGPQGLQIVDVRDPAQMKTVAEAYPLAYAYDVVTSGRTAYLAGGGSGVLAVDLSDPLHPKEAGLTPLDGYTYDLELLDGKLYAACAWGGVSMLNIATPLMPKRVVSTQTSGWAMALCSFGKDLLVLDGADGAMIMGVAPTALVHLSTYTLGGFALAGAVSGATAFVLDSEKGLLALDLTKKREPALICRWMPLLEARRLTMQDGVCYVAGGLSGMHVFDMANSASPVESYWYDTGGGYANQVMIGEGVAYLTTHLATEEPLTIFDLADALLPQKIGVVPNDESVFNSAFRAMCMGENALLIAGEHCDITINIDDLTKPYMMDRLDLENPVNADGSGSLMISTNSYALQLVDVSDPGNLRLISQLPKNSGGEAIRFINPTTVITSADPGIWIVDVSDPKNPRKISELKITGSVMDIFLDGTSAYLCNLGDGIQVVDLSDLHHPVLTDSFVTIGLAYDCFVKEGLIYVADSFAGMTIYHKGEREQADDTTVVQSAPVALSVKTGDAQYSLNLISSNQPVPTEAFNAIVTSAADSGAGTLRDALEHLRPNTTITFDQAVFPADHPATIHLESPLPEIGWDYLTIDASNAGVVLDGGKLESGSGLLIYSFYNRIMGLQIVNFPQHGIDLQGGGSVIGGNRNEGIGPMGQGNLLSGNRWYGIRVGGFGQTLLGNYVGVDLSGEKAFPNFDGIFITEAEDITVGSVISGEGNIISGNKMINIDSWGDHTRIIGNIIGLNASGTKAISTSTASNVTLESNVMNAIVGGTTPGERNIISGANLGVVFSDPNSYQCAVIGNYIGTDITGTKAIPNHDGILMWTSGNHRVGGTRAGEGNIISGNQNGVQLNGYGVTDNIVIGNVIGYDANGKPLPNETAVSINMGQKHAILGGYTEPEGNRIYGGSISMRITDRGIQACYIAGNFIDNPKGMAIYLENGANRNFVQGNTVSQISGNSLRVDYGEGNMLRANLFAGNKPHEIILLHEGGNRMLSAPELTASTPEGFSGKTVPFGRVETYLFEAGSIRPLGFTDADSNGAFVCKYPALAGGKRFVLLVTDTLGNTSPLSTVFALSVN
;
A
#
# COMPACT_ATOMS: atom_id res chain seq x y z
N MET A 1 49.75 17.78 -10.04
CA MET A 1 50.49 17.52 -11.29
C MET A 1 50.86 16.03 -11.29
N LYS A 2 50.42 15.29 -12.33
CA LYS A 2 50.72 13.88 -12.67
C LYS A 2 50.39 12.81 -11.60
N HIS A 3 49.16 12.29 -11.64
CA HIS A 3 48.84 10.87 -11.86
C HIS A 3 47.30 10.69 -11.89
N LYS A 4 46.71 11.13 -13.02
CA LYS A 4 45.46 10.62 -13.60
C LYS A 4 45.90 9.84 -14.86
N PHE A 5 45.14 8.81 -15.26
CA PHE A 5 45.38 7.83 -16.36
C PHE A 5 45.95 6.46 -15.94
N LEU A 6 45.15 5.61 -15.26
CA LEU A 6 45.22 4.14 -15.42
C LEU A 6 44.00 3.35 -14.83
N ALA A 7 42.80 3.94 -14.81
CA ALA A 7 41.59 3.28 -14.24
C ALA A 7 40.42 3.21 -15.23
N TRP A 8 40.68 3.30 -16.53
CA TRP A 8 39.64 3.36 -17.57
C TRP A 8 39.91 2.50 -18.81
N LEU A 9 40.68 1.41 -18.69
CA LEU A 9 40.98 0.54 -19.84
C LEU A 9 41.34 -0.92 -19.45
N ILE A 10 40.55 -1.50 -18.55
CA ILE A 10 40.33 -2.96 -18.50
C ILE A 10 38.81 -3.18 -18.50
N CYS A 11 38.20 -2.77 -19.62
CA CYS A 11 36.89 -3.22 -20.07
C CYS A 11 37.12 -4.30 -21.13
N LEU A 12 36.20 -5.27 -21.18
CA LEU A 12 35.96 -6.25 -22.24
C LEU A 12 36.91 -7.46 -22.36
N ALA A 13 36.28 -8.64 -22.35
CA ALA A 13 36.74 -9.97 -22.79
C ALA A 13 37.38 -10.90 -21.74
N LEU A 14 36.50 -11.50 -20.93
CA LEU A 14 36.37 -12.93 -20.59
C LEU A 14 35.08 -12.98 -19.73
N VAL A 15 33.83 -13.15 -20.19
CA VAL A 15 33.21 -13.96 -21.27
C VAL A 15 33.79 -15.37 -21.34
N LEU A 16 32.98 -16.31 -20.81
CA LEU A 16 33.03 -17.78 -20.82
C LEU A 16 33.37 -18.47 -19.47
N SER A 17 32.42 -19.31 -19.04
CA SER A 17 32.30 -20.14 -17.82
C SER A 17 31.88 -19.37 -16.55
N CYS A 18 30.68 -19.51 -15.96
CA CYS A 18 29.71 -20.61 -15.96
C CYS A 18 28.29 -20.12 -16.28
N LEU A 19 27.68 -20.76 -17.27
CA LEU A 19 26.23 -20.87 -17.44
C LEU A 19 25.65 -21.63 -16.24
N PRO A 20 24.49 -21.26 -15.68
CA PRO A 20 23.41 -22.21 -15.55
C PRO A 20 22.67 -22.22 -16.89
N MET A 21 22.91 -23.25 -17.68
CA MET A 21 21.91 -23.68 -18.64
C MET A 21 20.72 -24.17 -17.82
N GLN A 22 19.64 -23.40 -17.79
CA GLN A 22 18.31 -23.98 -17.79
C GLN A 22 17.60 -23.41 -19.00
N ALA A 23 17.80 -24.10 -20.12
CA ALA A 23 16.71 -24.25 -21.06
C ALA A 23 15.49 -24.67 -20.22
N HIS A 24 14.37 -23.95 -20.35
CA HIS A 24 13.10 -24.60 -20.09
C HIS A 24 13.05 -25.77 -21.06
N ALA A 25 13.24 -26.96 -20.48
CA ALA A 25 12.83 -28.18 -21.12
C ALA A 25 11.35 -28.00 -21.49
N GLU A 26 10.97 -28.55 -22.63
CA GLU A 26 9.61 -29.04 -22.82
C GLU A 26 9.13 -29.68 -21.51
N SER A 27 7.92 -29.31 -21.08
CA SER A 27 7.22 -29.80 -19.88
C SER A 27 7.66 -31.21 -19.47
N GLY A 28 8.46 -31.29 -18.40
CA GLY A 28 8.83 -32.54 -17.76
C GLY A 28 7.79 -32.94 -16.72
N ASP A 29 7.59 -34.24 -16.54
CA ASP A 29 6.86 -34.79 -15.39
C ASP A 29 7.51 -34.33 -14.06
N GLY A 30 6.72 -33.77 -13.13
CA GLY A 30 7.16 -33.53 -11.74
C GLY A 30 7.04 -32.09 -11.16
N ASP A 31 6.38 -31.14 -11.82
CA ASP A 31 6.20 -29.76 -11.32
C ASP A 31 5.16 -29.64 -10.19
N TRP A 32 5.37 -28.70 -9.26
CA TRP A 32 4.40 -28.35 -8.21
C TRP A 32 3.14 -27.73 -8.79
N GLN A 33 1.96 -28.25 -8.42
CA GLN A 33 0.66 -27.77 -8.87
C GLN A 33 -0.16 -27.28 -7.69
N LEU A 34 -0.80 -26.12 -7.82
CA LEU A 34 -1.80 -25.65 -6.87
C LEU A 34 -3.03 -26.57 -6.94
N VAL A 35 -3.41 -27.15 -5.81
CA VAL A 35 -4.54 -28.09 -5.69
C VAL A 35 -5.62 -27.62 -4.71
N GLY A 36 -5.35 -26.60 -3.90
CA GLY A 36 -6.33 -26.02 -2.98
C GLY A 36 -5.95 -24.62 -2.51
N GLN A 37 -6.95 -23.81 -2.18
CA GLN A 37 -6.80 -22.47 -1.64
C GLN A 37 -7.99 -22.14 -0.73
N THR A 38 -7.76 -21.39 0.36
CA THR A 38 -8.83 -20.84 1.20
C THR A 38 -8.44 -19.49 1.78
N GLY A 39 -9.42 -18.59 1.92
CA GLY A 39 -9.20 -17.22 2.37
C GLY A 39 -8.62 -16.30 1.29
N GLY A 40 -7.76 -15.38 1.70
CA GLY A 40 -7.11 -14.40 0.84
C GLY A 40 -7.91 -13.12 0.64
N THR A 41 -7.37 -12.30 -0.25
CA THR A 41 -7.93 -10.99 -0.63
C THR A 41 -9.40 -11.13 -1.01
N THR A 42 -10.26 -10.36 -0.32
CA THR A 42 -11.71 -10.44 -0.48
C THR A 42 -12.23 -9.07 -0.92
N LYS A 43 -12.71 -8.96 -2.16
CA LYS A 43 -12.99 -7.66 -2.81
C LYS A 43 -14.36 -7.54 -3.47
N ALA A 44 -15.01 -8.66 -3.81
CA ALA A 44 -16.24 -8.64 -4.59
C ALA A 44 -17.45 -9.13 -3.78
N LEU A 45 -18.57 -8.42 -3.89
CA LEU A 45 -19.87 -8.85 -3.37
C LEU A 45 -20.95 -8.73 -4.45
N LEU A 46 -21.86 -9.70 -4.46
CA LEU A 46 -23.12 -9.62 -5.21
C LEU A 46 -24.24 -10.25 -4.39
N ALA A 47 -25.33 -9.52 -4.18
CA ALA A 47 -26.52 -10.04 -3.50
C ALA A 47 -27.66 -10.34 -4.49
N GLU A 48 -28.21 -11.55 -4.44
CA GLU A 48 -29.38 -11.97 -5.20
C GLU A 48 -30.44 -12.57 -4.27
N GLY A 49 -31.42 -11.75 -3.86
CA GLY A 49 -32.44 -12.18 -2.91
C GLY A 49 -31.80 -12.58 -1.57
N THR A 50 -31.91 -13.85 -1.19
CA THR A 50 -31.32 -14.37 0.06
C THR A 50 -29.96 -15.03 -0.12
N VAL A 51 -29.34 -14.88 -1.30
CA VAL A 51 -28.01 -15.43 -1.59
C VAL A 51 -27.01 -14.28 -1.71
N LEU A 52 -25.85 -14.44 -1.08
CA LEU A 52 -24.72 -13.52 -1.19
C LEU A 52 -23.54 -14.28 -1.81
N TYR A 53 -23.01 -13.76 -2.91
CA TYR A 53 -21.78 -14.23 -3.55
C TYR A 53 -20.61 -13.36 -3.08
N VAL A 54 -19.54 -14.00 -2.61
CA VAL A 54 -18.35 -13.33 -2.06
C VAL A 54 -17.13 -13.80 -2.83
N GLY A 55 -16.43 -12.89 -3.51
CA GLY A 55 -15.14 -13.16 -4.13
C GLY A 55 -14.04 -13.12 -3.08
N THR A 56 -13.48 -14.28 -2.73
CA THR A 56 -12.45 -14.45 -1.69
C THR A 56 -11.31 -15.30 -2.24
N GLY A 57 -10.12 -14.71 -2.36
CA GLY A 57 -8.98 -15.32 -3.03
C GLY A 57 -9.35 -15.77 -4.45
N LEU A 58 -9.08 -17.04 -4.75
CA LEU A 58 -9.32 -17.68 -6.04
C LEU A 58 -10.70 -18.35 -6.12
N HIS A 59 -11.65 -17.94 -5.28
CA HIS A 59 -12.97 -18.56 -5.22
C HIS A 59 -14.10 -17.53 -5.19
N VAL A 60 -15.26 -17.96 -5.67
CA VAL A 60 -16.55 -17.37 -5.30
C VAL A 60 -17.20 -18.27 -4.25
N LEU A 61 -17.33 -17.74 -3.03
CA LEU A 61 -18.07 -18.33 -1.93
C LEU A 61 -19.55 -17.94 -2.02
N ILE A 62 -20.44 -18.91 -1.85
CA ILE A 62 -21.89 -18.72 -1.95
C ILE A 62 -22.49 -18.87 -0.55
N LEU A 63 -23.14 -17.82 -0.06
CA LEU A 63 -23.73 -17.76 1.29
C LEU A 63 -25.26 -17.64 1.24
N ASP A 64 -25.94 -18.33 2.14
CA ASP A 64 -27.33 -18.05 2.52
C ASP A 64 -27.34 -16.94 3.57
N VAL A 65 -28.02 -15.86 3.25
CA VAL A 65 -28.18 -14.66 4.09
C VAL A 65 -29.66 -14.35 4.36
N SER A 66 -30.54 -15.35 4.27
CA SER A 66 -31.95 -15.24 4.66
C SER A 66 -32.13 -14.82 6.12
N GLU A 67 -31.20 -15.22 6.98
CA GLU A 67 -31.05 -14.77 8.36
C GLU A 67 -29.65 -14.15 8.51
N PRO A 68 -29.48 -12.83 8.29
CA PRO A 68 -28.14 -12.22 8.26
C PRO A 68 -27.32 -12.41 9.53
N ALA A 69 -27.96 -12.58 10.69
CA ALA A 69 -27.27 -12.87 11.95
C ALA A 69 -26.61 -14.27 11.99
N GLU A 70 -27.01 -15.19 11.11
CA GLU A 70 -26.61 -16.59 11.08
C GLU A 70 -26.30 -17.01 9.62
N MET A 71 -25.30 -16.38 9.01
CA MET A 71 -24.91 -16.66 7.62
C MET A 71 -24.38 -18.09 7.46
N ARG A 72 -24.69 -18.74 6.33
CA ARG A 72 -24.31 -20.16 6.09
C ARG A 72 -23.69 -20.33 4.72
N VAL A 73 -22.58 -21.07 4.65
CA VAL A 73 -22.00 -21.47 3.35
C VAL A 73 -22.92 -22.48 2.66
N LEU A 74 -23.31 -22.16 1.43
CA LEU A 74 -24.01 -23.06 0.53
C LEU A 74 -23.04 -23.87 -0.32
N GLY A 75 -21.99 -23.24 -0.84
CA GLY A 75 -20.96 -23.88 -1.66
C GLY A 75 -19.85 -22.91 -2.06
N THR A 76 -18.81 -23.44 -2.71
CA THR A 76 -17.62 -22.69 -3.16
C THR A 76 -17.31 -23.08 -4.60
N SER A 77 -16.93 -22.12 -5.45
CA SER A 77 -16.50 -22.39 -6.81
C SER A 77 -15.27 -23.31 -6.87
N PRO A 78 -14.99 -23.95 -8.02
CA PRO A 78 -13.65 -24.44 -8.32
C PRO A 78 -12.60 -23.32 -8.23
N LEU A 79 -11.30 -23.70 -8.19
CA LEU A 79 -10.19 -22.75 -8.27
C LEU A 79 -10.28 -21.93 -9.56
N LEU A 80 -10.21 -20.61 -9.39
CA LEU A 80 -10.17 -19.63 -10.46
C LEU A 80 -8.70 -19.28 -10.80
N PRO A 81 -8.43 -18.81 -12.03
CA PRO A 81 -7.05 -18.57 -12.48
C PRO A 81 -6.35 -17.37 -11.82
N ASP A 82 -7.10 -16.46 -11.21
CA ASP A 82 -6.59 -15.30 -10.46
C ASP A 82 -7.68 -14.78 -9.49
N PHE A 83 -7.36 -13.76 -8.68
CA PHE A 83 -8.27 -13.19 -7.69
C PHE A 83 -9.52 -12.57 -8.29
N VAL A 84 -10.63 -12.70 -7.56
CA VAL A 84 -11.93 -12.17 -7.95
C VAL A 84 -12.02 -10.68 -7.65
N GLU A 85 -12.16 -9.86 -8.69
CA GLU A 85 -12.28 -8.40 -8.59
C GLU A 85 -13.75 -7.95 -8.65
N SER A 86 -14.59 -8.60 -9.46
CA SER A 86 -16.03 -8.29 -9.58
C SER A 86 -16.87 -9.49 -10.01
N ILE A 87 -18.16 -9.46 -9.66
CA ILE A 87 -19.14 -10.50 -9.96
C ILE A 87 -20.42 -9.87 -10.51
N ALA A 88 -20.88 -10.32 -11.68
CA ALA A 88 -22.20 -10.03 -12.22
C ALA A 88 -23.00 -11.30 -12.47
N SER A 89 -24.32 -11.17 -12.58
CA SER A 89 -25.23 -12.30 -12.80
C SER A 89 -26.20 -12.03 -13.94
N ASP A 90 -26.61 -13.08 -14.65
CA ASP A 90 -27.73 -13.03 -15.59
C ASP A 90 -29.12 -13.19 -14.94
N GLY A 91 -29.15 -13.44 -13.62
CA GLY A 91 -30.37 -13.74 -12.87
C GLY A 91 -31.03 -15.08 -13.22
N ALA A 92 -30.39 -15.89 -14.07
CA ALA A 92 -30.85 -17.20 -14.53
C ALA A 92 -29.92 -18.34 -14.06
N GLY A 93 -28.97 -18.01 -13.17
CA GLY A 93 -28.05 -18.95 -12.56
C GLY A 93 -26.70 -19.06 -13.24
N LYS A 94 -26.26 -18.04 -13.99
CA LYS A 94 -24.85 -17.87 -14.37
C LYS A 94 -24.25 -16.64 -13.71
N LEU A 95 -23.02 -16.80 -13.22
CA LEU A 95 -22.17 -15.69 -12.80
C LEU A 95 -21.10 -15.41 -13.85
N PHE A 96 -20.83 -14.14 -14.05
CA PHE A 96 -19.73 -13.61 -14.83
C PHE A 96 -18.75 -12.99 -13.83
N VAL A 97 -17.53 -13.51 -13.79
CA VAL A 97 -16.55 -13.18 -12.76
C VAL A 97 -15.35 -12.55 -13.44
N ALA A 98 -15.03 -11.32 -13.05
CA ALA A 98 -13.80 -10.65 -13.43
C ALA A 98 -12.68 -11.13 -12.50
N CYS A 99 -11.63 -11.73 -13.07
CA CYS A 99 -10.53 -12.34 -12.33
C CYS A 99 -9.19 -11.71 -12.70
N GLY A 100 -8.94 -10.42 -12.44
CA GLY A 100 -7.62 -9.79 -12.62
C GLY A 100 -6.90 -10.17 -13.92
N LEU A 101 -5.69 -10.75 -13.82
CA LEU A 101 -4.91 -11.23 -14.99
C LEU A 101 -5.38 -12.60 -15.53
N GLY A 102 -6.35 -13.24 -14.88
CA GLY A 102 -7.01 -14.47 -15.30
C GLY A 102 -8.15 -14.27 -16.29
N GLY A 103 -8.64 -13.03 -16.46
CA GLY A 103 -9.65 -12.67 -17.44
C GLY A 103 -11.10 -12.90 -16.99
N LEU A 104 -11.99 -13.13 -17.94
CA LEU A 104 -13.43 -13.36 -17.70
C LEU A 104 -13.74 -14.84 -17.50
N ILE A 105 -14.37 -15.18 -16.37
CA ILE A 105 -14.83 -16.53 -16.04
C ILE A 105 -16.35 -16.58 -16.01
N VAL A 106 -16.94 -17.71 -16.46
CA VAL A 106 -18.37 -17.97 -16.33
C VAL A 106 -18.61 -19.19 -15.47
N LEU A 107 -19.39 -19.01 -14.40
CA LEU A 107 -19.81 -20.07 -13.48
C LEU A 107 -21.30 -20.37 -13.64
N ASP A 108 -21.68 -21.65 -13.63
CA ASP A 108 -23.06 -22.09 -13.45
C ASP A 108 -23.34 -22.29 -11.97
N VAL A 109 -24.30 -21.55 -11.43
CA VAL A 109 -24.69 -21.53 -10.01
C VAL A 109 -26.14 -21.94 -9.79
N ARG A 110 -26.79 -22.58 -10.77
CA ARG A 110 -28.16 -23.10 -10.61
C ARG A 110 -28.28 -24.11 -9.48
N ASN A 111 -27.19 -24.81 -9.19
CA ASN A 111 -27.01 -25.55 -7.94
C ASN A 111 -25.97 -24.82 -7.06
N PRO A 112 -26.40 -24.00 -6.08
CA PRO A 112 -25.48 -23.18 -5.28
C PRO A 112 -24.55 -24.01 -4.40
N SER A 113 -24.85 -25.29 -4.15
CA SER A 113 -23.94 -26.18 -3.40
C SER A 113 -22.88 -26.84 -4.28
N GLN A 114 -22.96 -26.69 -5.60
CA GLN A 114 -22.01 -27.25 -6.55
C GLN A 114 -21.88 -26.34 -7.79
N PRO A 115 -21.35 -25.11 -7.60
CA PRO A 115 -21.05 -24.23 -8.72
C PRO A 115 -20.05 -24.90 -9.69
N ALA A 116 -20.24 -24.68 -11.00
CA ALA A 116 -19.40 -25.29 -12.04
C ALA A 116 -18.79 -24.22 -12.94
N LEU A 117 -17.48 -24.31 -13.19
CA LEU A 117 -16.80 -23.47 -14.19
C LEU A 117 -17.15 -23.98 -15.59
N ILE A 118 -17.77 -23.13 -16.41
CA ILE A 118 -18.25 -23.48 -17.76
C ILE A 118 -17.64 -22.64 -18.88
N GLY A 119 -16.82 -21.63 -18.55
CA GLY A 119 -16.13 -20.79 -19.52
C GLY A 119 -14.97 -19.99 -18.93
N ILE A 120 -13.90 -19.82 -19.72
CA ILE A 120 -12.73 -18.98 -19.42
C ILE A 120 -12.36 -18.22 -20.68
N LEU A 121 -12.11 -16.91 -20.56
CA LEU A 121 -11.54 -16.08 -21.60
C LEU A 121 -10.46 -15.17 -21.02
N ASP A 122 -9.21 -15.40 -21.42
CA ASP A 122 -8.11 -14.46 -21.18
C ASP A 122 -8.31 -13.21 -22.05
N THR A 123 -8.54 -12.06 -21.39
CA THR A 123 -8.73 -10.77 -22.06
C THR A 123 -7.40 -10.12 -22.46
N ARG A 124 -6.28 -10.61 -21.92
CA ARG A 124 -4.91 -10.05 -22.01
C ARG A 124 -4.70 -8.75 -21.25
N GLY A 125 -5.70 -8.31 -20.49
CA GLY A 125 -5.66 -7.11 -19.68
C GLY A 125 -5.67 -7.45 -18.19
N TYR A 126 -6.26 -6.56 -17.41
CA TYR A 126 -6.58 -6.79 -16.01
C TYR A 126 -8.08 -6.54 -15.85
N THR A 127 -8.87 -7.59 -15.66
CA THR A 127 -10.32 -7.48 -15.62
C THR A 127 -10.79 -7.02 -14.25
N GLU A 128 -11.36 -5.82 -14.20
CA GLU A 128 -11.79 -5.13 -12.98
C GLU A 128 -13.29 -5.32 -12.74
N GLY A 129 -14.10 -5.03 -13.77
CA GLY A 129 -15.56 -4.97 -13.67
C GLY A 129 -16.25 -5.69 -14.82
N VAL A 130 -17.46 -6.17 -14.59
CA VAL A 130 -18.26 -6.84 -15.61
C VAL A 130 -19.74 -6.50 -15.49
N ALA A 131 -20.39 -6.28 -16.64
CA ALA A 131 -21.85 -6.20 -16.76
C ALA A 131 -22.35 -7.06 -17.90
N VAL A 132 -23.63 -7.46 -17.85
CA VAL A 132 -24.26 -8.29 -18.88
C VAL A 132 -25.26 -7.47 -19.68
N LEU A 133 -25.18 -7.54 -21.01
CA LEU A 133 -26.12 -6.92 -21.95
C LEU A 133 -26.54 -7.94 -23.01
N ASP A 134 -27.76 -8.49 -22.85
CA ASP A 134 -28.29 -9.56 -23.69
C ASP A 134 -27.33 -10.79 -23.74
N ASP A 135 -26.75 -11.03 -24.91
CA ASP A 135 -25.85 -12.13 -25.25
C ASP A 135 -24.36 -11.75 -25.09
N TYR A 136 -24.07 -10.57 -24.53
CA TYR A 136 -22.73 -10.03 -24.39
C TYR A 136 -22.37 -9.77 -22.94
N ALA A 137 -21.15 -10.13 -22.56
CA ALA A 137 -20.50 -9.58 -21.38
C ALA A 137 -19.70 -8.34 -21.77
N LEU A 138 -19.88 -7.27 -21.01
CA LEU A 138 -19.15 -6.01 -21.09
C LEU A 138 -18.11 -6.04 -19.98
N VAL A 139 -16.84 -6.07 -20.33
CA VAL A 139 -15.75 -6.21 -19.36
C VAL A 139 -14.95 -4.91 -19.33
N ALA A 140 -14.93 -4.26 -18.17
CA ALA A 140 -13.98 -3.21 -17.86
C ALA A 140 -12.62 -3.88 -17.61
N ASP A 141 -11.79 -3.92 -18.65
CA ASP A 141 -10.52 -4.65 -18.67
C ASP A 141 -9.35 -3.70 -18.38
N GLY A 142 -9.45 -2.97 -17.27
CA GLY A 142 -8.41 -2.09 -16.73
C GLY A 142 -7.68 -1.34 -17.84
N PRO A 143 -6.40 -1.66 -18.14
CA PRO A 143 -5.57 -0.97 -19.13
C PRO A 143 -6.04 -1.09 -20.60
N GLN A 144 -7.01 -1.96 -20.90
CA GLN A 144 -7.55 -2.19 -22.23
C GLN A 144 -8.96 -1.61 -22.44
N GLY A 145 -9.48 -0.81 -21.50
CA GLY A 145 -10.80 -0.18 -21.61
C GLY A 145 -11.94 -1.19 -21.65
N LEU A 146 -12.95 -0.96 -22.49
CA LEU A 146 -14.11 -1.84 -22.61
C LEU A 146 -13.82 -2.97 -23.60
N GLN A 147 -13.92 -4.22 -23.14
CA GLN A 147 -13.97 -5.41 -23.99
C GLN A 147 -15.41 -5.93 -24.09
N ILE A 148 -15.88 -6.18 -25.31
CA ILE A 148 -17.23 -6.72 -25.57
C ILE A 148 -17.07 -8.17 -25.97
N VAL A 149 -17.60 -9.07 -25.14
CA VAL A 149 -17.41 -10.51 -25.25
C VAL A 149 -18.73 -11.19 -25.59
N ASP A 150 -18.72 -12.05 -26.61
CA ASP A 150 -19.86 -12.92 -26.96
C ASP A 150 -19.90 -14.11 -25.99
N VAL A 151 -21.00 -14.23 -25.23
CA VAL A 151 -21.15 -15.22 -24.15
C VAL A 151 -22.31 -16.21 -24.38
N ARG A 152 -22.82 -16.29 -25.62
CA ARG A 152 -23.89 -17.24 -25.99
C ARG A 152 -23.52 -18.69 -25.75
N ASP A 153 -22.26 -19.01 -26.03
CA ASP A 153 -21.64 -20.28 -25.72
C ASP A 153 -20.44 -20.03 -24.79
N PRO A 154 -20.61 -20.19 -23.46
CA PRO A 154 -19.54 -19.97 -22.47
C PRO A 154 -18.27 -20.79 -22.74
N ALA A 155 -18.38 -21.94 -23.42
CA ALA A 155 -17.22 -22.75 -23.75
C ALA A 155 -16.42 -22.22 -24.95
N GLN A 156 -16.96 -21.27 -25.72
CA GLN A 156 -16.39 -20.71 -26.94
C GLN A 156 -16.47 -19.16 -26.95
N MET A 157 -16.32 -18.55 -25.78
CA MET A 157 -16.31 -17.10 -25.64
C MET A 157 -15.18 -16.46 -26.45
N LYS A 158 -15.44 -15.25 -26.94
CA LYS A 158 -14.45 -14.42 -27.62
C LYS A 158 -14.78 -12.94 -27.52
N THR A 159 -13.75 -12.13 -27.42
CA THR A 159 -13.87 -10.68 -27.64
C THR A 159 -14.26 -10.43 -29.10
N VAL A 160 -15.33 -9.67 -29.30
CA VAL A 160 -15.86 -9.31 -30.63
C VAL A 160 -15.65 -7.84 -30.99
N ALA A 161 -15.46 -6.98 -30.00
CA ALA A 161 -15.18 -5.56 -30.17
C ALA A 161 -14.54 -4.97 -28.90
N GLU A 162 -13.95 -3.78 -29.05
CA GLU A 162 -13.35 -3.00 -27.96
C GLU A 162 -13.73 -1.51 -28.10
N ALA A 163 -13.72 -0.78 -26.99
CA ALA A 163 -13.90 0.68 -26.97
C ALA A 163 -13.03 1.33 -25.88
N TYR A 164 -12.52 2.52 -26.15
CA TYR A 164 -11.54 3.22 -25.31
C TYR A 164 -10.33 2.34 -24.95
N PRO A 165 -9.68 1.67 -25.92
CA PRO A 165 -8.73 0.59 -25.63
C PRO A 165 -7.45 1.04 -24.90
N LEU A 166 -7.27 2.33 -24.65
CA LEU A 166 -6.13 2.87 -23.91
C LEU A 166 -6.55 3.54 -22.59
N ALA A 167 -7.83 3.56 -22.25
CA ALA A 167 -8.29 4.10 -20.98
C ALA A 167 -8.23 3.03 -19.91
N TYR A 168 -7.89 3.42 -18.68
CA TYR A 168 -8.02 2.51 -17.54
C TYR A 168 -9.49 2.48 -17.11
N ALA A 169 -10.12 1.30 -17.09
CA ALA A 169 -11.53 1.13 -16.73
C ALA A 169 -11.70 0.18 -15.54
N TYR A 170 -12.32 0.66 -14.45
CA TYR A 170 -12.58 -0.12 -13.23
C TYR A 170 -13.93 -0.82 -13.23
N ASP A 171 -14.96 -0.13 -13.69
CA ASP A 171 -16.33 -0.61 -13.62
C ASP A 171 -17.11 -0.23 -14.88
N VAL A 172 -18.19 -0.98 -15.15
CA VAL A 172 -19.09 -0.76 -16.27
C VAL A 172 -20.54 -1.02 -15.87
N VAL A 173 -21.40 -0.03 -16.11
CA VAL A 173 -22.86 -0.17 -15.96
C VAL A 173 -23.59 0.15 -17.26
N THR A 174 -24.81 -0.38 -17.42
CA THR A 174 -25.61 -0.19 -18.64
C THR A 174 -26.95 0.47 -18.39
N SER A 175 -27.32 1.42 -19.26
CA SER A 175 -28.67 1.98 -19.32
C SER A 175 -29.20 1.84 -20.75
N GLY A 176 -30.05 0.83 -20.97
CA GLY A 176 -30.53 0.48 -22.31
C GLY A 176 -29.40 -0.02 -23.21
N ARG A 177 -29.09 0.73 -24.28
CA ARG A 177 -28.02 0.39 -25.26
C ARG A 177 -26.78 1.28 -25.08
N THR A 178 -26.62 1.90 -23.93
CA THR A 178 -25.45 2.71 -23.59
C THR A 178 -24.73 2.08 -22.41
N ALA A 179 -23.42 1.92 -22.54
CA ALA A 179 -22.53 1.55 -21.44
C ALA A 179 -21.82 2.80 -20.92
N TYR A 180 -21.64 2.84 -19.61
CA TYR A 180 -20.86 3.85 -18.90
C TYR A 180 -19.72 3.16 -18.19
N LEU A 181 -18.49 3.67 -18.34
CA LEU A 181 -17.33 3.14 -17.64
C LEU A 181 -16.79 4.13 -16.60
N ALA A 182 -16.38 3.58 -15.47
CA ALA A 182 -15.52 4.26 -14.49
C ALA A 182 -14.10 4.32 -15.05
N GLY A 183 -13.74 5.44 -15.69
CA GLY A 183 -12.49 5.62 -16.41
C GLY A 183 -11.31 6.04 -15.55
N GLY A 184 -11.25 5.66 -14.27
CA GLY A 184 -10.21 6.11 -13.34
C GLY A 184 -10.10 7.65 -13.32
N GLY A 185 -8.88 8.16 -13.54
CA GLY A 185 -8.59 9.61 -13.55
C GLY A 185 -9.25 10.39 -14.69
N SER A 186 -9.87 9.71 -15.67
CA SER A 186 -10.60 10.32 -16.77
C SER A 186 -12.04 10.74 -16.44
N GLY A 187 -12.64 10.21 -15.37
CA GLY A 187 -14.05 10.39 -15.04
C GLY A 187 -14.95 9.30 -15.66
N VAL A 188 -16.06 9.70 -16.30
CA VAL A 188 -17.02 8.74 -16.90
C VAL A 188 -16.90 8.71 -18.43
N LEU A 189 -16.73 7.52 -18.99
CA LEU A 189 -16.70 7.27 -20.44
C LEU A 189 -18.04 6.69 -20.90
N ALA A 190 -18.59 7.16 -22.03
CA ALA A 190 -19.87 6.68 -22.57
C ALA A 190 -19.70 6.01 -23.94
N VAL A 191 -20.31 4.83 -24.09
CA VAL A 191 -20.24 4.02 -25.32
C VAL A 191 -21.64 3.70 -25.84
N ASP A 192 -21.88 3.96 -27.12
CA ASP A 192 -23.08 3.52 -27.85
C ASP A 192 -22.93 2.06 -28.28
N LEU A 193 -23.81 1.19 -27.76
CA LEU A 193 -23.90 -0.24 -28.04
C LEU A 193 -25.17 -0.59 -28.83
N SER A 194 -25.68 0.34 -29.64
CA SER A 194 -26.75 0.05 -30.61
C SER A 194 -26.35 -1.05 -31.61
N ASP A 195 -25.04 -1.15 -31.91
CA ASP A 195 -24.42 -2.29 -32.58
C ASP A 195 -23.18 -2.72 -31.77
N PRO A 196 -23.28 -3.77 -30.94
CA PRO A 196 -22.18 -4.24 -30.10
C PRO A 196 -20.94 -4.71 -30.88
N LEU A 197 -21.07 -5.02 -32.17
CA LEU A 197 -19.93 -5.39 -33.03
C LEU A 197 -19.18 -4.17 -33.57
N HIS A 198 -19.78 -2.98 -33.49
CA HIS A 198 -19.21 -1.71 -33.91
C HIS A 198 -19.54 -0.63 -32.87
N PRO A 199 -19.02 -0.77 -31.64
CA PRO A 199 -19.29 0.19 -30.57
C PRO A 199 -18.81 1.59 -30.98
N LYS A 200 -19.50 2.62 -30.52
CA LYS A 200 -19.07 4.01 -30.76
C LYS A 200 -18.77 4.71 -29.46
N GLU A 201 -17.52 5.10 -29.31
CA GLU A 201 -17.05 6.03 -28.30
C GLU A 201 -17.75 7.38 -28.47
N ALA A 202 -18.55 7.79 -27.49
CA ALA A 202 -19.49 8.90 -27.67
C ALA A 202 -19.17 10.13 -26.81
N GLY A 203 -18.43 9.97 -25.71
CA GLY A 203 -17.99 11.11 -24.90
C GLY A 203 -17.32 10.72 -23.58
N LEU A 204 -16.49 11.64 -23.08
CA LEU A 204 -15.82 11.60 -21.78
C LEU A 204 -16.37 12.76 -20.93
N THR A 205 -16.80 12.48 -19.71
CA THR A 205 -17.23 13.48 -18.72
C THR A 205 -16.20 13.54 -17.60
N PRO A 206 -15.31 14.56 -17.57
CA PRO A 206 -14.28 14.65 -16.54
C PRO A 206 -14.93 14.83 -15.17
N LEU A 207 -14.43 14.07 -14.19
CA LEU A 207 -14.77 14.21 -12.79
C LEU A 207 -13.50 14.51 -12.00
N ASP A 208 -13.68 15.14 -10.84
CA ASP A 208 -12.58 15.31 -9.89
C ASP A 208 -12.34 13.96 -9.21
N GLY A 209 -11.09 13.51 -9.11
CA GLY A 209 -10.78 12.24 -8.46
C GLY A 209 -10.66 11.03 -9.39
N TYR A 210 -10.29 9.88 -8.81
CA TYR A 210 -10.20 8.60 -9.52
C TYR A 210 -11.55 7.90 -9.44
N THR A 211 -12.18 7.63 -10.59
CA THR A 211 -13.50 6.99 -10.62
C THR A 211 -13.33 5.48 -10.57
N TYR A 212 -13.77 4.86 -9.46
CA TYR A 212 -13.67 3.42 -9.20
C TYR A 212 -14.96 2.68 -9.54
N ASP A 213 -16.12 3.25 -9.16
CA ASP A 213 -17.38 2.53 -9.19
C ASP A 213 -18.54 3.40 -9.71
N LEU A 214 -19.52 2.77 -10.35
CA LEU A 214 -20.70 3.40 -10.90
C LEU A 214 -21.98 2.73 -10.41
N GLU A 215 -22.99 3.53 -10.07
CA GLU A 215 -24.30 3.00 -9.70
C GLU A 215 -25.44 3.73 -10.42
N LEU A 216 -26.46 2.96 -10.83
CA LEU A 216 -27.66 3.50 -11.46
C LEU A 216 -28.82 3.54 -10.47
N LEU A 217 -29.38 4.74 -10.27
CA LEU A 217 -30.54 4.93 -9.39
C LEU A 217 -31.50 5.96 -10.00
N ASP A 218 -32.78 5.59 -10.12
CA ASP A 218 -33.86 6.45 -10.63
C ASP A 218 -33.55 7.18 -11.96
N GLY A 219 -32.88 6.48 -12.89
CA GLY A 219 -32.55 7.02 -14.21
C GLY A 219 -31.40 8.04 -14.22
N LYS A 220 -30.57 8.03 -13.16
CA LYS A 220 -29.33 8.79 -13.05
C LYS A 220 -28.16 7.87 -12.80
N LEU A 221 -26.97 8.38 -13.11
CA LEU A 221 -25.71 7.71 -12.86
C LEU A 221 -25.00 8.39 -11.67
N TYR A 222 -24.46 7.59 -10.77
CA TYR A 222 -23.65 8.02 -9.64
C TYR A 222 -22.27 7.41 -9.79
N ALA A 223 -21.24 8.15 -9.37
CA ALA A 223 -19.86 7.75 -9.51
C ALA A 223 -19.11 7.95 -8.19
N ALA A 224 -18.40 6.91 -7.73
CA ALA A 224 -17.45 6.98 -6.63
C ALA A 224 -16.12 7.46 -7.19
N CYS A 225 -15.66 8.64 -6.77
CA CYS A 225 -14.51 9.30 -7.37
C CYS A 225 -13.33 9.42 -6.41
N ALA A 226 -13.13 8.46 -5.50
CA ALA A 226 -12.05 8.49 -4.51
C ALA A 226 -12.02 9.83 -3.74
N TRP A 227 -10.89 10.55 -3.76
CA TRP A 227 -10.73 11.89 -3.16
C TRP A 227 -11.63 12.99 -3.79
N GLY A 228 -12.32 12.69 -4.89
CA GLY A 228 -13.37 13.54 -5.47
C GLY A 228 -14.73 13.40 -4.79
N GLY A 229 -14.89 12.40 -3.91
CA GLY A 229 -16.15 12.03 -3.28
C GLY A 229 -17.13 11.41 -4.27
N VAL A 230 -18.42 11.71 -4.13
CA VAL A 230 -19.48 11.14 -4.98
C VAL A 230 -20.02 12.16 -5.97
N SER A 231 -20.08 11.79 -7.24
CA SER A 231 -20.62 12.63 -8.31
C SER A 231 -21.94 12.06 -8.84
N MET A 232 -22.98 12.90 -8.92
CA MET A 232 -24.26 12.58 -9.56
C MET A 232 -24.29 13.16 -10.98
N LEU A 233 -24.69 12.33 -11.96
CA LEU A 233 -24.79 12.68 -13.37
C LEU A 233 -26.22 12.47 -13.91
N ASN A 234 -26.68 13.42 -14.71
CA ASN A 234 -27.88 13.29 -15.52
C ASN A 234 -27.55 12.61 -16.84
N ILE A 235 -28.25 11.52 -17.13
CA ILE A 235 -28.07 10.69 -18.34
C ILE A 235 -29.29 10.74 -19.29
N ALA A 236 -30.17 11.73 -19.16
CA ALA A 236 -31.31 11.91 -20.08
C ALA A 236 -30.89 12.11 -21.54
N THR A 237 -29.64 12.53 -21.79
CA THR A 237 -28.96 12.41 -23.09
C THR A 237 -27.86 11.35 -22.92
N PRO A 238 -28.12 10.07 -23.24
CA PRO A 238 -27.29 8.96 -22.76
C PRO A 238 -25.81 9.08 -23.11
N LEU A 239 -25.51 9.51 -24.33
CA LEU A 239 -24.14 9.64 -24.83
C LEU A 239 -23.43 10.94 -24.39
N MET A 240 -24.10 11.78 -23.61
CA MET A 240 -23.53 13.02 -23.06
C MET A 240 -23.96 13.19 -21.59
N PRO A 241 -23.47 12.34 -20.68
CA PRO A 241 -23.70 12.51 -19.25
C PRO A 241 -23.32 13.92 -18.79
N LYS A 242 -24.11 14.49 -17.90
CA LYS A 242 -23.82 15.82 -17.34
C LYS A 242 -23.78 15.76 -15.84
N ARG A 243 -22.65 16.12 -15.27
CA ARG A 243 -22.51 16.31 -13.82
C ARG A 243 -23.56 17.30 -13.30
N VAL A 244 -24.32 16.88 -12.30
CA VAL A 244 -25.32 17.67 -11.60
C VAL A 244 -24.72 18.26 -10.33
N VAL A 245 -24.06 17.42 -9.52
CA VAL A 245 -23.40 17.81 -8.27
C VAL A 245 -22.30 16.80 -7.93
N SER A 246 -21.26 17.26 -7.24
CA SER A 246 -20.30 16.40 -6.53
C SER A 246 -20.33 16.75 -5.06
N THR A 247 -20.20 15.75 -4.19
CA THR A 247 -20.17 15.91 -2.73
C THR A 247 -18.96 15.17 -2.21
N GLN A 248 -18.11 15.89 -1.48
CA GLN A 248 -16.92 15.30 -0.86
C GLN A 248 -17.36 14.33 0.23
N THR A 249 -16.67 13.20 0.33
CA THR A 249 -16.65 12.35 1.53
C THR A 249 -15.45 12.76 2.38
N SER A 250 -15.34 12.24 3.61
CA SER A 250 -14.23 12.57 4.50
C SER A 250 -12.94 11.89 4.05
N GLY A 251 -12.99 10.66 3.53
CA GLY A 251 -11.91 9.93 2.87
C GLY A 251 -12.14 9.73 1.37
N TRP A 252 -11.70 8.59 0.82
CA TRP A 252 -11.91 8.27 -0.59
C TRP A 252 -13.15 7.40 -0.78
N ALA A 253 -14.09 7.86 -1.63
CA ALA A 253 -15.24 7.06 -2.04
C ALA A 253 -14.81 5.92 -2.99
N MET A 254 -14.90 4.68 -2.51
CA MET A 254 -14.45 3.47 -3.20
C MET A 254 -15.57 2.77 -3.97
N ALA A 255 -16.74 2.61 -3.35
CA ALA A 255 -17.87 1.87 -3.93
C ALA A 255 -19.24 2.47 -3.56
N LEU A 256 -20.26 2.13 -4.35
CA LEU A 256 -21.64 2.59 -4.23
C LEU A 256 -22.61 1.41 -4.28
N CYS A 257 -23.66 1.48 -3.46
CA CYS A 257 -24.81 0.57 -3.59
C CYS A 257 -26.11 1.36 -3.47
N SER A 258 -27.03 1.17 -4.40
CA SER A 258 -28.37 1.74 -4.25
C SER A 258 -29.24 0.89 -3.33
N PHE A 259 -30.06 1.55 -2.52
CA PHE A 259 -31.07 0.88 -1.72
C PHE A 259 -32.33 1.74 -1.54
N GLY A 260 -33.45 1.24 -2.05
CA GLY A 260 -34.68 2.01 -2.14
C GLY A 260 -34.49 3.25 -3.04
N LYS A 261 -34.32 4.42 -2.43
CA LYS A 261 -34.14 5.72 -3.11
C LYS A 261 -32.88 6.46 -2.69
N ASP A 262 -32.04 5.81 -1.88
CA ASP A 262 -30.85 6.41 -1.29
C ASP A 262 -29.63 5.58 -1.70
N LEU A 263 -28.44 6.09 -1.40
CA LEU A 263 -27.16 5.45 -1.72
C LEU A 263 -26.43 5.10 -0.43
N LEU A 264 -25.86 3.91 -0.42
CA LEU A 264 -24.76 3.55 0.47
C LEU A 264 -23.47 3.90 -0.28
N VAL A 265 -22.58 4.63 0.38
CA VAL A 265 -21.27 5.02 -0.14
C VAL A 265 -20.25 4.41 0.79
N LEU A 266 -19.35 3.60 0.25
CA LEU A 266 -18.24 3.05 1.01
C LEU A 266 -17.05 3.97 0.85
N ASP A 267 -16.72 4.64 1.93
CA ASP A 267 -15.53 5.46 2.06
C ASP A 267 -14.42 4.62 2.69
N GLY A 268 -13.29 4.52 2.01
CA GLY A 268 -12.23 3.60 2.45
C GLY A 268 -11.45 4.05 3.68
N ALA A 269 -11.59 5.28 4.20
CA ALA A 269 -11.01 5.64 5.50
C ALA A 269 -12.06 5.70 6.62
N ASP A 270 -13.31 6.03 6.27
CA ASP A 270 -14.35 6.34 7.25
C ASP A 270 -15.54 5.38 7.27
N GLY A 271 -15.54 4.34 6.42
CA GLY A 271 -16.54 3.28 6.43
C GLY A 271 -17.82 3.56 5.61
N ALA A 272 -18.97 3.15 6.14
CA ALA A 272 -20.21 3.08 5.37
C ALA A 272 -21.09 4.32 5.56
N MET A 273 -21.16 5.20 4.56
CA MET A 273 -21.95 6.44 4.58
C MET A 273 -23.29 6.27 3.88
N ILE A 274 -24.37 6.76 4.50
CA ILE A 274 -25.69 6.80 3.88
C ILE A 274 -25.94 8.19 3.32
N MET A 275 -26.17 8.27 2.01
CA MET A 275 -26.52 9.51 1.32
C MET A 275 -27.97 9.49 0.83
N GLY A 276 -28.74 10.47 1.32
CA GLY A 276 -30.06 10.77 0.84
C GLY A 276 -30.01 11.42 -0.55
N VAL A 277 -30.77 10.87 -1.49
CA VAL A 277 -30.76 11.36 -2.88
C VAL A 277 -31.94 12.31 -3.14
N ALA A 278 -31.61 13.51 -3.61
CA ALA A 278 -32.56 14.49 -4.12
C ALA A 278 -32.31 14.79 -5.61
N PRO A 279 -33.24 15.45 -6.32
CA PRO A 279 -33.08 15.72 -7.76
C PRO A 279 -31.80 16.46 -8.13
N THR A 280 -31.26 17.31 -7.26
CA THR A 280 -30.06 18.12 -7.53
C THR A 280 -29.08 18.17 -6.35
N ALA A 281 -29.20 17.27 -5.38
CA ALA A 281 -28.35 17.24 -4.20
C ALA A 281 -28.19 15.82 -3.67
N LEU A 282 -27.02 15.57 -3.07
CA LEU A 282 -26.74 14.43 -2.20
C LEU A 282 -26.66 14.97 -0.77
N VAL A 283 -27.34 14.32 0.16
CA VAL A 283 -27.42 14.75 1.56
C VAL A 283 -26.87 13.62 2.42
N HIS A 284 -25.74 13.85 3.07
CA HIS A 284 -25.22 12.93 4.08
C HIS A 284 -26.23 12.76 5.23
N LEU A 285 -26.63 11.52 5.51
CA LEU A 285 -27.62 11.19 6.54
C LEU A 285 -26.97 10.64 7.81
N SER A 286 -25.98 9.77 7.67
CA SER A 286 -25.16 9.18 8.73
C SER A 286 -23.93 8.49 8.13
N THR A 287 -22.92 8.26 8.97
CA THR A 287 -21.79 7.36 8.70
C THR A 287 -21.81 6.25 9.77
N TYR A 288 -21.61 5.00 9.34
CA TYR A 288 -21.19 3.93 10.23
C TYR A 288 -19.67 3.82 10.09
N THR A 289 -18.95 4.39 11.05
CA THR A 289 -17.48 4.46 10.99
C THR A 289 -16.88 3.07 11.14
N LEU A 290 -16.10 2.69 10.16
CA LEU A 290 -15.27 1.50 10.17
C LEU A 290 -13.84 2.04 10.25
N GLY A 291 -13.15 1.86 11.37
CA GLY A 291 -11.73 2.24 11.49
C GLY A 291 -10.85 1.22 10.76
N GLY A 292 -11.10 1.05 9.46
CA GLY A 292 -10.51 0.07 8.54
C GLY A 292 -10.86 0.44 7.08
N PHE A 293 -10.33 -0.29 6.10
CA PHE A 293 -10.49 0.06 4.69
C PHE A 293 -11.71 -0.58 4.04
N ALA A 294 -12.82 0.17 3.93
CA ALA A 294 -14.04 -0.28 3.26
C ALA A 294 -13.87 -0.34 1.73
N LEU A 295 -14.04 -1.54 1.16
CA LEU A 295 -13.74 -1.86 -0.24
C LEU A 295 -14.99 -1.90 -1.13
N ALA A 296 -15.94 -2.75 -0.75
CA ALA A 296 -17.06 -3.13 -1.60
C ALA A 296 -18.29 -3.48 -0.77
N GLY A 297 -19.47 -3.40 -1.40
CA GLY A 297 -20.74 -3.57 -0.71
C GLY A 297 -21.79 -4.23 -1.58
N ALA A 298 -22.79 -4.79 -0.93
CA ALA A 298 -24.02 -5.24 -1.58
C ALA A 298 -25.20 -5.02 -0.65
N VAL A 299 -26.40 -4.82 -1.20
CA VAL A 299 -27.62 -4.63 -0.38
C VAL A 299 -28.66 -5.66 -0.74
N SER A 300 -29.21 -6.33 0.27
CA SER A 300 -30.41 -7.17 0.15
C SER A 300 -31.52 -6.66 1.06
N GLY A 301 -32.59 -6.15 0.45
CA GLY A 301 -33.72 -5.57 1.20
C GLY A 301 -33.30 -4.34 2.01
N ALA A 302 -33.27 -4.48 3.34
CA ALA A 302 -32.84 -3.43 4.27
C ALA A 302 -31.50 -3.74 4.94
N THR A 303 -30.81 -4.80 4.52
CA THR A 303 -29.51 -5.19 5.06
C THR A 303 -28.42 -4.85 4.05
N ALA A 304 -27.42 -4.10 4.48
CA ALA A 304 -26.18 -3.92 3.73
C ALA A 304 -25.13 -4.93 4.19
N PHE A 305 -24.41 -5.47 3.23
CA PHE A 305 -23.21 -6.26 3.43
C PHE A 305 -22.03 -5.39 2.99
N VAL A 306 -21.05 -5.19 3.87
CA VAL A 306 -19.88 -4.33 3.63
C VAL A 306 -18.63 -5.14 3.84
N LEU A 307 -17.74 -5.15 2.86
CA LEU A 307 -16.39 -5.68 3.00
C LEU A 307 -15.44 -4.58 3.44
N ASP A 308 -14.72 -4.85 4.50
CA ASP A 308 -13.65 -4.03 5.05
C ASP A 308 -12.39 -4.88 5.19
N SER A 309 -11.23 -4.37 4.77
CA SER A 309 -9.98 -5.16 4.79
C SER A 309 -9.46 -5.49 6.18
N GLU A 310 -9.95 -4.82 7.23
CA GLU A 310 -9.55 -5.07 8.61
C GLU A 310 -10.70 -5.60 9.46
N LYS A 311 -11.94 -5.28 9.08
CA LYS A 311 -13.14 -5.68 9.81
C LYS A 311 -13.89 -6.83 9.13
N GLY A 312 -13.46 -7.30 7.97
CA GLY A 312 -14.05 -8.44 7.26
C GLY A 312 -15.41 -8.10 6.65
N LEU A 313 -16.31 -9.09 6.57
CA LEU A 313 -17.68 -8.90 6.08
C LEU A 313 -18.61 -8.49 7.22
N LEU A 314 -19.18 -7.30 7.16
CA LEU A 314 -20.18 -6.80 8.10
C LEU A 314 -21.58 -6.84 7.49
N ALA A 315 -22.58 -7.22 8.28
CA ALA A 315 -23.99 -7.03 7.95
C ALA A 315 -24.56 -5.86 8.78
N LEU A 316 -25.11 -4.84 8.13
CA LEU A 316 -25.67 -3.64 8.75
C LEU A 316 -27.17 -3.53 8.46
N ASP A 317 -27.96 -3.24 9.50
CA ASP A 317 -29.38 -2.91 9.41
C ASP A 317 -29.55 -1.44 8.99
N LEU A 318 -30.13 -1.22 7.81
CA LEU A 318 -30.41 0.11 7.24
C LEU A 318 -31.86 0.57 7.42
N THR A 319 -32.69 -0.13 8.21
CA THR A 319 -34.08 0.26 8.48
C THR A 319 -34.17 1.67 9.08
N LYS A 320 -33.19 2.04 9.93
CA LYS A 320 -33.00 3.39 10.46
C LYS A 320 -31.81 4.09 9.81
N LYS A 321 -32.06 4.78 8.70
CA LYS A 321 -31.04 5.46 7.87
C LYS A 321 -30.17 6.54 8.54
N ARG A 322 -30.45 6.92 9.78
CA ARG A 322 -29.63 7.87 10.56
C ARG A 322 -28.87 7.20 11.69
N GLU A 323 -29.19 5.93 11.95
CA GLU A 323 -28.67 5.10 13.03
C GLU A 323 -28.53 3.67 12.50
N PRO A 324 -27.71 3.44 11.45
CA PRO A 324 -27.42 2.07 10.99
C PRO A 324 -26.81 1.27 12.14
N ALA A 325 -27.16 -0.01 12.22
CA ALA A 325 -26.72 -0.87 13.32
C ALA A 325 -26.06 -2.14 12.79
N LEU A 326 -24.96 -2.56 13.43
CA LEU A 326 -24.35 -3.85 13.17
C LEU A 326 -25.32 -4.98 13.53
N ILE A 327 -25.57 -5.88 12.59
CA ILE A 327 -26.27 -7.15 12.82
C ILE A 327 -25.23 -8.18 13.24
N CYS A 328 -24.18 -8.34 12.43
CA CYS A 328 -23.16 -9.34 12.63
C CYS A 328 -21.89 -9.03 11.83
N ARG A 329 -20.79 -9.74 12.13
CA ARG A 329 -19.50 -9.66 11.43
C ARG A 329 -18.99 -11.08 11.18
N TRP A 330 -18.54 -11.35 9.97
CA TRP A 330 -17.75 -12.53 9.64
C TRP A 330 -16.37 -12.09 9.18
N MET A 331 -15.33 -12.66 9.78
CA MET A 331 -13.96 -12.41 9.37
C MET A 331 -13.49 -13.59 8.51
N PRO A 332 -13.39 -13.45 7.18
CA PRO A 332 -12.68 -14.44 6.38
C PRO A 332 -11.18 -14.45 6.73
N LEU A 333 -10.50 -15.56 6.47
CA LEU A 333 -9.03 -15.58 6.52
C LEU A 333 -8.51 -14.64 5.44
N LEU A 334 -8.03 -13.45 5.78
CA LEU A 334 -7.57 -12.45 4.81
C LEU A 334 -6.12 -12.65 4.40
N GLU A 335 -5.29 -12.99 5.39
CA GLU A 335 -3.88 -13.33 5.23
C GLU A 335 -3.56 -14.59 6.04
N ALA A 336 -2.43 -15.25 5.77
CA ALA A 336 -1.93 -16.32 6.61
C ALA A 336 -0.45 -16.08 6.93
N ARG A 337 -0.14 -15.94 8.22
CA ARG A 337 1.21 -15.64 8.74
C ARG A 337 1.96 -16.89 9.21
N ARG A 338 1.25 -17.82 9.83
CA ARG A 338 1.73 -19.15 10.25
C ARG A 338 0.57 -20.14 10.14
N LEU A 339 0.80 -21.34 9.62
CA LEU A 339 -0.10 -22.50 9.77
C LEU A 339 0.49 -23.72 10.51
N THR A 340 -0.22 -24.35 11.43
CA THR A 340 0.23 -25.62 12.06
C THR A 340 -0.84 -26.70 11.92
N MET A 341 -0.44 -27.97 11.84
CA MET A 341 -1.38 -29.08 11.64
C MET A 341 -1.27 -30.14 12.74
N GLN A 342 -2.41 -30.64 13.20
CA GLN A 342 -2.52 -31.82 14.05
C GLN A 342 -3.75 -32.66 13.63
N ASP A 343 -3.58 -33.97 13.47
CA ASP A 343 -4.68 -34.94 13.30
C ASP A 343 -5.70 -34.61 12.19
N GLY A 344 -5.24 -33.99 11.09
CA GLY A 344 -6.11 -33.61 9.96
C GLY A 344 -6.80 -32.25 10.13
N VAL A 345 -6.43 -31.47 11.14
CA VAL A 345 -6.90 -30.11 11.38
C VAL A 345 -5.74 -29.14 11.19
N CYS A 346 -5.96 -28.05 10.46
CA CYS A 346 -5.01 -26.96 10.27
C CYS A 346 -5.45 -25.72 11.05
N TYR A 347 -4.53 -25.13 11.79
CA TYR A 347 -4.72 -23.91 12.56
C TYR A 347 -3.86 -22.84 11.94
N VAL A 348 -4.45 -21.71 11.59
CA VAL A 348 -3.80 -20.63 10.86
C VAL A 348 -3.87 -19.36 11.69
N ALA A 349 -2.74 -18.73 11.94
CA ALA A 349 -2.66 -17.36 12.42
C ALA A 349 -2.79 -16.44 11.20
N GLY A 350 -3.90 -15.72 11.12
CA GLY A 350 -4.29 -14.87 9.98
C GLY A 350 -4.08 -13.38 10.21
N GLY A 351 -3.10 -13.01 11.03
CA GLY A 351 -2.81 -11.61 11.34
C GLY A 351 -4.02 -10.85 11.88
N LEU A 352 -4.47 -9.79 11.22
CA LEU A 352 -5.63 -9.01 11.66
C LEU A 352 -6.96 -9.78 11.61
N SER A 353 -7.02 -10.88 10.85
CA SER A 353 -8.22 -11.72 10.79
C SER A 353 -8.33 -12.69 11.98
N GLY A 354 -7.28 -12.76 12.82
CA GLY A 354 -7.24 -13.58 14.02
C GLY A 354 -6.77 -15.01 13.77
N MET A 355 -7.25 -15.99 14.53
CA MET A 355 -6.90 -17.41 14.33
C MET A 355 -8.04 -18.15 13.63
N HIS A 356 -7.73 -18.95 12.62
CA HIS A 356 -8.68 -19.76 11.84
C HIS A 356 -8.37 -21.25 11.95
N VAL A 357 -9.39 -22.10 11.90
CA VAL A 357 -9.27 -23.56 12.05
C VAL A 357 -10.00 -24.27 10.93
N PHE A 358 -9.28 -25.11 10.19
CA PHE A 358 -9.76 -25.80 9.01
C PHE A 358 -9.73 -27.32 9.20
N ASP A 359 -10.83 -27.98 8.85
CA ASP A 359 -10.87 -29.42 8.60
C ASP A 359 -10.22 -29.71 7.25
N MET A 360 -9.17 -30.56 7.28
CA MET A 360 -8.38 -30.96 6.12
C MET A 360 -8.70 -32.37 5.65
N ALA A 361 -9.87 -32.93 5.98
CA ALA A 361 -10.34 -34.21 5.46
C ALA A 361 -10.31 -34.26 3.91
N ASN A 362 -10.48 -33.11 3.26
CA ASN A 362 -10.21 -32.92 1.83
C ASN A 362 -9.29 -31.71 1.63
N SER A 363 -7.98 -31.94 1.44
CA SER A 363 -7.00 -30.86 1.22
C SER A 363 -7.22 -30.06 -0.07
N ALA A 364 -7.99 -30.56 -1.04
CA ALA A 364 -8.35 -29.77 -2.22
C ALA A 364 -9.51 -28.78 -1.96
N SER A 365 -10.24 -28.97 -0.86
CA SER A 365 -11.35 -28.12 -0.45
C SER A 365 -11.44 -28.07 1.09
N PRO A 366 -10.50 -27.39 1.77
CA PRO A 366 -10.53 -27.22 3.22
C PRO A 366 -11.84 -26.58 3.70
N VAL A 367 -12.33 -26.98 4.88
CA VAL A 367 -13.57 -26.42 5.44
C VAL A 367 -13.25 -25.67 6.73
N GLU A 368 -13.53 -24.37 6.77
CA GLU A 368 -13.42 -23.58 8.00
C GLU A 368 -14.45 -24.05 9.02
N SER A 369 -13.98 -24.36 10.22
CA SER A 369 -14.79 -24.87 11.34
C SER A 369 -14.91 -23.86 12.48
N TYR A 370 -13.90 -23.01 12.66
CA TYR A 370 -13.81 -22.06 13.76
C TYR A 370 -12.88 -20.90 13.40
N TRP A 371 -13.17 -19.71 13.94
CA TRP A 371 -12.26 -18.58 13.96
C TRP A 371 -12.33 -17.84 15.31
N TYR A 372 -11.26 -17.13 15.66
CA TYR A 372 -11.11 -16.38 16.91
C TYR A 372 -10.68 -14.93 16.62
N ASP A 373 -11.51 -13.99 17.05
CA ASP A 373 -11.22 -12.55 17.01
C ASP A 373 -10.25 -12.18 18.13
N THR A 374 -9.15 -11.53 17.75
CA THR A 374 -8.12 -11.01 18.65
C THR A 374 -8.44 -9.62 19.19
N GLY A 375 -9.53 -8.99 18.76
CA GLY A 375 -9.92 -7.64 19.18
C GLY A 375 -9.06 -6.53 18.57
N GLY A 376 -8.46 -6.76 17.40
CA GLY A 376 -7.56 -5.82 16.72
C GLY A 376 -6.07 -6.16 16.82
N GLY A 377 -5.70 -7.15 17.63
CA GLY A 377 -4.34 -7.66 17.67
C GLY A 377 -3.97 -8.48 16.43
N TYR A 378 -2.76 -8.33 15.92
CA TYR A 378 -2.23 -9.11 14.80
C TYR A 378 -1.77 -10.51 15.25
N ALA A 379 -2.52 -11.55 14.90
CA ALA A 379 -2.19 -12.95 15.17
C ALA A 379 -0.94 -13.40 14.40
N ASN A 380 0.16 -13.67 15.10
CA ASN A 380 1.46 -13.91 14.46
C ASN A 380 1.82 -15.39 14.33
N GLN A 381 1.62 -16.17 15.39
CA GLN A 381 1.98 -17.58 15.40
C GLN A 381 0.96 -18.43 16.16
N VAL A 382 0.65 -19.60 15.61
CA VAL A 382 -0.07 -20.67 16.32
C VAL A 382 0.81 -21.91 16.44
N MET A 383 0.91 -22.43 17.66
CA MET A 383 1.67 -23.63 18.02
C MET A 383 0.77 -24.58 18.80
N ILE A 384 1.00 -25.87 18.64
CA ILE A 384 0.25 -26.94 19.32
C ILE A 384 1.20 -27.76 20.18
N GLY A 385 0.77 -28.08 21.41
CA GLY A 385 1.47 -29.01 22.31
C GLY A 385 0.52 -29.65 23.31
N GLU A 386 0.62 -30.97 23.50
CA GLU A 386 -0.14 -31.74 24.50
C GLU A 386 -1.68 -31.55 24.48
N GLY A 387 -2.28 -31.35 23.28
CA GLY A 387 -3.73 -31.13 23.15
C GLY A 387 -4.17 -29.68 23.46
N VAL A 388 -3.23 -28.74 23.40
CA VAL A 388 -3.44 -27.31 23.64
C VAL A 388 -2.91 -26.52 22.44
N ALA A 389 -3.62 -25.48 22.03
CA ALA A 389 -3.12 -24.48 21.09
C ALA A 389 -2.73 -23.19 21.83
N TYR A 390 -1.61 -22.62 21.41
CA TYR A 390 -1.09 -21.33 21.88
C TYR A 390 -1.12 -20.37 20.69
N LEU A 391 -1.61 -19.15 20.89
CA LEU A 391 -1.68 -18.10 19.89
C LEU A 391 -0.93 -16.87 20.39
N THR A 392 0.09 -16.43 19.65
CA THR A 392 0.77 -15.16 19.91
C THR A 392 0.15 -14.03 19.09
N THR A 393 0.08 -12.86 19.71
CA THR A 393 -0.54 -11.66 19.14
C THR A 393 0.40 -10.47 19.31
N HIS A 394 0.49 -9.62 18.29
CA HIS A 394 1.27 -8.38 18.30
C HIS A 394 0.44 -7.16 17.87
N LEU A 395 0.91 -5.94 18.17
CA LEU A 395 0.25 -4.65 17.88
C LEU A 395 -1.09 -4.45 18.60
N ALA A 396 -1.21 -3.37 19.39
CA ALA A 396 -2.48 -2.92 20.01
C ALA A 396 -3.33 -4.03 20.68
N THR A 397 -2.69 -5.06 21.25
CA THR A 397 -3.37 -6.24 21.81
C THR A 397 -3.50 -6.14 23.33
N GLU A 398 -4.66 -6.56 23.87
CA GLU A 398 -4.85 -6.78 25.31
C GLU A 398 -4.33 -8.16 25.77
N GLU A 399 -4.13 -9.09 24.85
CA GLU A 399 -3.86 -10.51 25.11
C GLU A 399 -2.73 -11.02 24.19
N PRO A 400 -1.45 -10.68 24.45
CA PRO A 400 -0.30 -11.10 23.64
C PRO A 400 -0.12 -12.64 23.56
N LEU A 401 -0.67 -13.39 24.52
CA LEU A 401 -0.78 -14.85 24.45
C LEU A 401 -2.19 -15.29 24.82
N THR A 402 -2.81 -16.08 23.95
CA THR A 402 -4.08 -16.77 24.22
C THR A 402 -3.89 -18.29 24.14
N ILE A 403 -4.49 -19.04 25.07
CA ILE A 403 -4.37 -20.49 25.20
C ILE A 403 -5.74 -21.14 25.00
N PHE A 404 -5.80 -22.19 24.18
CA PHE A 404 -7.01 -22.94 23.85
C PHE A 404 -6.87 -24.44 24.18
N ASP A 405 -7.90 -25.02 24.78
CA ASP A 405 -8.09 -26.46 24.91
C ASP A 405 -8.58 -27.06 23.58
N LEU A 406 -7.98 -28.18 23.16
CA LEU A 406 -8.28 -28.89 21.92
C LEU A 406 -8.97 -30.24 22.16
N ALA A 407 -9.76 -30.38 23.23
CA ALA A 407 -10.57 -31.59 23.43
C ALA A 407 -11.53 -31.83 22.23
N ASP A 408 -12.00 -30.76 21.60
CA ASP A 408 -12.55 -30.76 20.25
C ASP A 408 -11.64 -29.91 19.35
N ALA A 409 -10.84 -30.58 18.51
CA ALA A 409 -9.86 -29.94 17.65
C ALA A 409 -10.48 -28.98 16.61
N LEU A 410 -11.74 -29.19 16.22
CA LEU A 410 -12.43 -28.30 15.28
C LEU A 410 -13.13 -27.13 15.98
N LEU A 411 -13.24 -27.15 17.30
CA LEU A 411 -13.90 -26.11 18.10
C LEU A 411 -13.08 -25.74 19.36
N PRO A 412 -11.87 -25.17 19.19
CA PRO A 412 -11.00 -24.82 20.31
C PRO A 412 -11.70 -23.94 21.35
N GLN A 413 -11.47 -24.22 22.64
CA GLN A 413 -12.04 -23.45 23.74
C GLN A 413 -10.97 -22.62 24.44
N LYS A 414 -11.14 -21.29 24.49
CA LYS A 414 -10.22 -20.40 25.22
C LYS A 414 -10.21 -20.75 26.71
N ILE A 415 -9.04 -21.05 27.26
CA ILE A 415 -8.87 -21.46 28.67
C ILE A 415 -7.97 -20.54 29.50
N GLY A 416 -7.09 -19.74 28.88
CA GLY A 416 -6.20 -18.83 29.59
C GLY A 416 -5.56 -17.78 28.68
N VAL A 417 -5.04 -16.72 29.30
CA VAL A 417 -4.39 -15.59 28.62
C VAL A 417 -3.25 -15.04 29.46
N VAL A 418 -2.25 -14.45 28.80
CA VAL A 418 -1.33 -13.50 29.43
C VAL A 418 -1.82 -12.09 29.06
N PRO A 419 -2.27 -11.27 30.02
CA PRO A 419 -2.70 -9.91 29.72
C PRO A 419 -1.51 -9.03 29.33
N ASN A 420 -1.74 -8.04 28.47
CA ASN A 420 -0.70 -7.11 28.05
C ASN A 420 -0.26 -6.21 29.22
N ASP A 421 1.05 -6.08 29.38
CA ASP A 421 1.72 -5.12 30.23
C ASP A 421 2.78 -4.43 29.37
N GLU A 422 2.45 -3.24 28.85
CA GLU A 422 3.35 -2.50 27.95
C GLU A 422 4.69 -2.15 28.59
N SER A 423 4.73 -2.01 29.92
CA SER A 423 6.00 -1.74 30.62
C SER A 423 6.95 -2.96 30.58
N VAL A 424 6.38 -4.14 30.36
CA VAL A 424 7.09 -5.42 30.35
C VAL A 424 7.32 -5.93 28.93
N PHE A 425 6.36 -5.79 28.03
CA PHE A 425 6.41 -6.38 26.70
C PHE A 425 6.68 -5.35 25.59
N ASN A 426 6.57 -4.04 25.89
CA ASN A 426 6.67 -2.94 24.92
C ASN A 426 5.81 -3.18 23.65
N SER A 427 4.68 -3.86 23.86
CA SER A 427 3.81 -4.53 22.88
C SER A 427 4.49 -5.69 22.12
N ALA A 428 3.81 -6.85 22.08
CA ALA A 428 3.94 -7.98 21.14
C ALA A 428 4.77 -9.23 21.48
N PHE A 429 4.12 -10.40 21.34
CA PHE A 429 4.78 -11.70 21.18
C PHE A 429 4.82 -12.05 19.69
N ARG A 430 6.03 -12.19 19.12
CA ARG A 430 6.19 -12.51 17.70
C ARG A 430 6.23 -14.01 17.48
N ALA A 431 7.30 -14.65 17.96
CA ALA A 431 7.48 -16.09 17.81
C ALA A 431 7.61 -16.77 19.16
N MET A 432 7.27 -18.04 19.20
CA MET A 432 7.33 -18.91 20.35
C MET A 432 7.80 -20.31 19.97
N CYS A 433 8.42 -20.98 20.93
CA CYS A 433 8.74 -22.40 20.88
C CYS A 433 8.53 -23.04 22.26
N MET A 434 8.42 -24.37 22.26
CA MET A 434 8.20 -25.13 23.49
C MET A 434 9.53 -25.42 24.20
N GLY A 435 9.64 -25.03 25.47
CA GLY A 435 10.70 -25.45 26.39
C GLY A 435 10.30 -26.69 27.20
N GLU A 436 11.20 -27.20 28.06
CA GLU A 436 10.91 -28.41 28.85
C GLU A 436 9.72 -28.24 29.82
N ASN A 437 9.50 -27.04 30.39
CA ASN A 437 8.38 -26.74 31.31
C ASN A 437 7.91 -25.26 31.21
N ALA A 438 8.17 -24.59 30.10
CA ALA A 438 7.81 -23.18 29.88
C ALA A 438 7.68 -22.91 28.37
N LEU A 439 6.90 -21.90 28.01
CA LEU A 439 6.98 -21.33 26.66
C LEU A 439 8.13 -20.35 26.59
N LEU A 440 8.87 -20.39 25.49
CA LEU A 440 9.96 -19.47 25.18
C LEU A 440 9.47 -18.55 24.06
N ILE A 441 9.60 -17.24 24.24
CA ILE A 441 8.99 -16.25 23.35
C ILE A 441 10.03 -15.21 22.94
N ALA A 442 10.15 -14.98 21.64
CA ALA A 442 10.78 -13.79 21.09
C ALA A 442 9.73 -12.67 20.98
N GLY A 443 9.91 -11.63 21.79
CA GLY A 443 9.05 -10.45 21.84
C GLY A 443 9.74 -9.21 21.29
N GLU A 444 9.05 -8.07 21.31
CA GLU A 444 9.65 -6.81 20.91
C GLU A 444 10.69 -6.34 21.93
N HIS A 445 11.94 -6.21 21.50
CA HIS A 445 13.10 -5.86 22.34
C HIS A 445 13.46 -6.83 23.49
N CYS A 446 12.91 -8.05 23.51
CA CYS A 446 13.26 -9.01 24.56
C CYS A 446 12.93 -10.46 24.18
N ASP A 447 13.64 -11.39 24.83
CA ASP A 447 13.21 -12.78 24.94
C ASP A 447 12.57 -13.01 26.32
N ILE A 448 11.54 -13.86 26.38
CA ILE A 448 10.68 -14.05 27.55
C ILE A 448 10.40 -15.54 27.76
N THR A 449 10.22 -15.92 29.03
CA THR A 449 9.67 -17.22 29.44
C THR A 449 8.31 -17.09 30.10
N ILE A 450 7.36 -17.96 29.74
CA ILE A 450 6.03 -18.02 30.34
C ILE A 450 5.84 -19.38 31.03
N ASN A 451 5.42 -19.37 32.29
CA ASN A 451 5.00 -20.57 32.99
C ASN A 451 3.64 -21.05 32.46
N ILE A 452 3.55 -22.35 32.18
CA ILE A 452 2.35 -23.00 31.65
C ILE A 452 1.90 -24.20 32.50
N ASP A 453 2.33 -24.28 33.76
CA ASP A 453 1.92 -25.37 34.67
C ASP A 453 0.42 -25.30 35.01
N ASP A 454 -0.12 -24.08 35.11
CA ASP A 454 -1.56 -23.80 35.18
C ASP A 454 -1.97 -22.98 33.95
N LEU A 455 -2.47 -23.68 32.93
CA LEU A 455 -2.90 -23.10 31.65
C LEU A 455 -4.01 -22.05 31.79
N THR A 456 -4.74 -22.02 32.91
CA THR A 456 -5.77 -21.01 33.15
C THR A 456 -5.22 -19.69 33.69
N LYS A 457 -3.96 -19.70 34.16
CA LYS A 457 -3.26 -18.56 34.75
C LYS A 457 -1.78 -18.56 34.36
N PRO A 458 -1.46 -18.52 33.06
CA PRO A 458 -0.08 -18.40 32.62
C PRO A 458 0.51 -17.07 33.11
N TYR A 459 1.80 -17.04 33.42
CA TYR A 459 2.47 -15.83 33.87
C TYR A 459 3.93 -15.79 33.43
N MET A 460 4.48 -14.58 33.27
CA MET A 460 5.88 -14.36 32.93
C MET A 460 6.81 -14.81 34.05
N MET A 461 7.82 -15.62 33.72
CA MET A 461 8.85 -16.07 34.66
C MET A 461 10.07 -15.15 34.66
N ASP A 462 10.59 -14.81 33.47
CA ASP A 462 11.76 -13.93 33.32
C ASP A 462 11.78 -13.20 31.97
N ARG A 463 12.63 -12.16 31.88
CA ARG A 463 12.83 -11.29 30.71
C ARG A 463 14.32 -11.10 30.46
N LEU A 464 14.73 -11.24 29.20
CA LEU A 464 16.06 -10.89 28.73
C LEU A 464 15.97 -9.81 27.65
N ASP A 465 16.42 -8.59 27.97
CA ASP A 465 16.45 -7.48 27.02
C ASP A 465 17.43 -7.75 25.87
N LEU A 466 16.92 -7.68 24.63
CA LEU A 466 17.65 -7.93 23.40
C LEU A 466 17.24 -6.92 22.33
N GLU A 467 18.09 -6.71 21.34
CA GLU A 467 17.75 -5.80 20.24
C GLU A 467 16.81 -6.50 19.25
N ASN A 468 15.51 -6.22 19.31
CA ASN A 468 14.47 -6.58 18.33
C ASN A 468 14.49 -8.05 17.83
N PRO A 469 14.37 -9.07 18.71
CA PRO A 469 14.22 -10.44 18.25
C PRO A 469 12.90 -10.63 17.48
N VAL A 470 12.93 -11.37 16.37
CA VAL A 470 11.79 -11.55 15.44
C VAL A 470 11.31 -13.00 15.34
N ASN A 471 12.19 -13.97 15.60
CA ASN A 471 11.87 -15.40 15.52
C ASN A 471 12.67 -16.19 16.56
N ALA A 472 12.17 -17.38 16.93
CA ALA A 472 12.73 -18.23 17.98
C ALA A 472 12.63 -19.73 17.65
N ASP A 473 13.60 -20.52 18.14
CA ASP A 473 13.50 -21.99 18.19
C ASP A 473 14.28 -22.54 19.40
N GLY A 474 13.94 -23.74 19.88
CA GLY A 474 14.44 -24.31 21.13
C GLY A 474 14.91 -25.75 21.01
N SER A 475 16.00 -26.09 21.70
CA SER A 475 16.50 -27.47 21.80
C SER A 475 17.12 -27.73 23.18
N GLY A 476 16.38 -28.44 24.03
CA GLY A 476 16.80 -28.74 25.40
C GLY A 476 16.96 -27.46 26.23
N SER A 477 18.16 -27.20 26.75
CA SER A 477 18.46 -26.03 27.56
C SER A 477 18.93 -24.80 26.77
N LEU A 478 18.82 -24.83 25.44
CA LEU A 478 19.27 -23.75 24.56
C LEU A 478 18.11 -23.22 23.72
N MET A 479 17.92 -21.92 23.73
CA MET A 479 17.07 -21.18 22.81
C MET A 479 17.96 -20.43 21.80
N ILE A 480 17.51 -20.38 20.55
CA ILE A 480 18.02 -19.44 19.56
C ILE A 480 16.96 -18.41 19.25
N SER A 481 17.37 -17.15 19.16
CA SER A 481 16.57 -16.04 18.65
C SER A 481 17.34 -15.29 17.58
N THR A 482 16.64 -14.53 16.74
CA THR A 482 17.30 -13.78 15.66
C THR A 482 16.73 -12.39 15.48
N ASN A 483 17.56 -11.48 14.98
CA ASN A 483 17.19 -10.18 14.44
C ASN A 483 17.91 -9.96 13.09
N SER A 484 17.79 -8.77 12.51
CA SER A 484 18.45 -8.42 11.23
C SER A 484 19.98 -8.50 11.26
N TYR A 485 20.61 -8.46 12.45
CA TYR A 485 22.06 -8.30 12.61
C TYR A 485 22.77 -9.45 13.35
N ALA A 486 22.03 -10.39 13.93
CA ALA A 486 22.59 -11.44 14.78
C ALA A 486 21.71 -12.70 14.87
N LEU A 487 22.37 -13.84 15.02
CA LEU A 487 21.83 -15.04 15.66
C LEU A 487 22.24 -15.01 17.14
N GLN A 488 21.28 -15.12 18.04
CA GLN A 488 21.45 -14.97 19.48
C GLN A 488 21.23 -16.32 20.16
N LEU A 489 22.12 -16.70 21.09
CA LEU A 489 22.06 -17.98 21.80
C LEU A 489 21.78 -17.71 23.28
N VAL A 490 20.68 -18.24 23.80
CA VAL A 490 20.16 -17.95 25.14
C VAL A 490 20.08 -19.24 25.96
N ASP A 491 20.63 -19.21 27.17
CA ASP A 491 20.51 -20.29 28.16
C ASP A 491 19.12 -20.25 28.77
N VAL A 492 18.39 -21.36 28.62
CA VAL A 492 17.03 -21.56 29.15
C VAL A 492 16.96 -22.76 30.10
N SER A 493 18.11 -23.21 30.64
CA SER A 493 18.16 -24.30 31.63
C SER A 493 17.39 -23.98 32.92
N ASP A 494 17.26 -22.70 33.26
CA ASP A 494 16.40 -22.17 34.32
C ASP A 494 15.47 -21.12 33.71
N PRO A 495 14.20 -21.44 33.43
CA PRO A 495 13.26 -20.49 32.83
C PRO A 495 12.99 -19.25 33.69
N GLY A 496 13.37 -19.23 34.98
CA GLY A 496 13.33 -18.03 35.82
C GLY A 496 14.61 -17.19 35.79
N ASN A 497 15.58 -17.52 34.93
CA ASN A 497 16.89 -16.87 34.85
C ASN A 497 17.52 -17.00 33.45
N LEU A 498 16.94 -16.31 32.48
CA LEU A 498 17.41 -16.22 31.11
C LEU A 498 18.77 -15.54 31.02
N ARG A 499 19.68 -16.11 30.23
CA ARG A 499 21.02 -15.55 30.04
C ARG A 499 21.47 -15.62 28.59
N LEU A 500 21.79 -14.46 28.02
CA LEU A 500 22.48 -14.41 26.73
C LEU A 500 23.86 -15.08 26.87
N ILE A 501 24.11 -16.15 26.11
CA ILE A 501 25.38 -16.87 26.10
C ILE A 501 26.36 -16.22 25.13
N SER A 502 25.92 -16.03 23.88
CA SER A 502 26.72 -15.44 22.81
C SER A 502 25.83 -14.92 21.68
N GLN A 503 26.44 -14.19 20.75
CA GLN A 503 25.81 -13.74 19.52
C GLN A 503 26.77 -14.00 18.35
N LEU A 504 26.22 -14.47 17.23
CA LEU A 504 26.92 -14.58 15.96
C LEU A 504 26.42 -13.46 15.03
N PRO A 505 27.25 -12.45 14.72
CA PRO A 505 26.86 -11.37 13.80
C PRO A 505 26.52 -11.92 12.41
N LYS A 506 25.43 -11.42 11.86
CA LYS A 506 24.98 -11.65 10.48
C LYS A 506 24.37 -10.38 9.90
N ASN A 507 23.94 -10.42 8.65
CA ASN A 507 23.04 -9.43 8.08
C ASN A 507 21.91 -10.21 7.42
N SER A 508 20.66 -9.85 7.59
CA SER A 508 19.56 -10.51 6.87
C SER A 508 18.32 -9.64 6.85
N GLY A 509 17.61 -9.67 5.72
CA GLY A 509 16.22 -9.22 5.62
C GLY A 509 15.19 -10.30 5.98
N GLY A 510 15.62 -11.55 6.20
CA GLY A 510 14.73 -12.67 6.54
C GLY A 510 14.73 -13.01 8.04
N GLU A 511 13.70 -13.70 8.49
CA GLU A 511 13.45 -14.02 9.90
C GLU A 511 13.73 -15.49 10.26
N ALA A 512 14.03 -16.34 9.27
CA ALA A 512 14.03 -17.78 9.48
C ALA A 512 15.19 -18.29 10.35
N ILE A 513 14.86 -19.07 11.38
CA ILE A 513 15.80 -19.87 12.18
C ILE A 513 15.19 -21.21 12.57
N ARG A 514 15.98 -22.29 12.49
CA ARG A 514 15.62 -23.62 13.01
C ARG A 514 16.82 -24.43 13.47
N PHE A 515 16.64 -25.24 14.51
CA PHE A 515 17.56 -26.34 14.79
C PHE A 515 17.38 -27.46 13.76
N ILE A 516 18.45 -27.81 13.05
CA ILE A 516 18.52 -29.03 12.23
C ILE A 516 18.64 -30.26 13.14
N ASN A 517 19.43 -30.10 14.21
CA ASN A 517 19.65 -31.06 15.28
C ASN A 517 20.11 -30.28 16.53
N PRO A 518 20.25 -30.89 17.71
CA PRO A 518 20.57 -30.19 18.96
C PRO A 518 21.88 -29.37 18.97
N THR A 519 22.73 -29.51 17.94
CA THR A 519 24.03 -28.85 17.84
C THR A 519 24.22 -28.06 16.54
N THR A 520 23.22 -28.00 15.66
CA THR A 520 23.35 -27.31 14.36
C THR A 520 22.08 -26.57 14.00
N VAL A 521 22.24 -25.34 13.53
CA VAL A 521 21.19 -24.40 13.20
C VAL A 521 21.26 -24.02 11.72
N ILE A 522 20.11 -23.84 11.09
CA ILE A 522 19.95 -23.14 9.82
C ILE A 522 19.33 -21.76 10.10
N THR A 523 19.86 -20.72 9.46
CA THR A 523 19.39 -19.34 9.67
C THR A 523 19.44 -18.50 8.39
N SER A 524 18.49 -17.60 8.21
CA SER A 524 18.53 -16.54 7.21
C SER A 524 19.75 -15.63 7.43
N ALA A 525 20.56 -15.44 6.40
CA ALA A 525 21.78 -14.63 6.47
C ALA A 525 22.31 -14.28 5.08
N ASP A 526 22.83 -13.08 4.89
CA ASP A 526 23.29 -12.61 3.60
C ASP A 526 24.62 -13.24 3.19
N PRO A 527 24.73 -13.75 1.95
CA PRO A 527 23.65 -13.97 0.98
C PRO A 527 22.87 -15.28 1.22
N GLY A 528 21.54 -15.23 1.41
CA GLY A 528 20.65 -16.39 1.51
C GLY A 528 20.51 -17.03 2.90
N ILE A 529 21.11 -18.22 3.09
CA ILE A 529 21.07 -18.99 4.35
C ILE A 529 22.46 -19.42 4.82
N TRP A 530 22.65 -19.50 6.13
CA TRP A 530 23.84 -20.08 6.78
C TRP A 530 23.48 -21.34 7.55
N ILE A 531 24.41 -22.30 7.56
CA ILE A 531 24.40 -23.46 8.47
C ILE A 531 25.45 -23.21 9.55
N VAL A 532 25.08 -23.32 10.82
CA VAL A 532 25.88 -22.90 11.97
C VAL A 532 25.98 -24.03 13.00
N ASP A 533 27.20 -24.36 13.41
CA ASP A 533 27.48 -25.25 14.53
C ASP A 533 27.36 -24.47 15.85
N VAL A 534 26.52 -24.97 16.74
CA VAL A 534 26.25 -24.42 18.08
C VAL A 534 26.55 -25.44 19.18
N SER A 535 27.31 -26.50 18.89
CA SER A 535 27.73 -27.50 19.89
C SER A 535 28.50 -26.90 21.07
N ASP A 536 29.22 -25.80 20.84
CA ASP A 536 29.71 -24.89 21.88
C ASP A 536 28.96 -23.55 21.76
N PRO A 537 27.86 -23.35 22.52
CA PRO A 537 27.06 -22.13 22.46
C PRO A 537 27.82 -20.84 22.79
N LYS A 538 29.01 -20.93 23.38
CA LYS A 538 29.87 -19.76 23.63
C LYS A 538 30.68 -19.36 22.41
N ASN A 539 30.87 -20.27 21.46
CA ASN A 539 31.69 -20.08 20.26
C ASN A 539 30.97 -20.64 19.01
N PRO A 540 29.77 -20.12 18.65
CA PRO A 540 29.06 -20.57 17.47
C PRO A 540 29.88 -20.30 16.19
N ARG A 541 29.88 -21.25 15.25
CA ARG A 541 30.69 -21.16 14.02
C ARG A 541 29.89 -21.50 12.77
N LYS A 542 30.00 -20.66 11.73
CA LYS A 542 29.44 -20.96 10.41
C LYS A 542 30.13 -22.19 9.80
N ILE A 543 29.33 -23.20 9.44
CA ILE A 543 29.75 -24.41 8.72
C ILE A 543 29.79 -24.14 7.21
N SER A 544 28.71 -23.59 6.66
CA SER A 544 28.52 -23.35 5.22
C SER A 544 27.50 -22.22 4.97
N GLU A 545 27.36 -21.81 3.71
CA GLU A 545 26.35 -20.85 3.24
C GLU A 545 25.80 -21.29 1.88
N LEU A 546 24.53 -20.97 1.60
CA LEU A 546 23.92 -21.14 0.28
C LEU A 546 23.28 -19.82 -0.15
N LYS A 547 23.65 -19.36 -1.35
CA LYS A 547 23.06 -18.17 -1.96
C LYS A 547 21.65 -18.47 -2.43
N ILE A 548 20.71 -17.70 -1.90
CA ILE A 548 19.29 -17.77 -2.18
C ILE A 548 18.81 -16.35 -2.50
N THR A 549 17.82 -16.23 -3.38
CA THR A 549 17.15 -14.96 -3.69
C THR A 549 15.94 -14.78 -2.75
N GLY A 550 15.52 -13.54 -2.53
CA GLY A 550 14.42 -13.22 -1.63
C GLY A 550 14.83 -13.18 -0.15
N SER A 551 13.85 -12.86 0.71
CA SER A 551 14.02 -12.85 2.17
C SER A 551 13.35 -14.08 2.77
N VAL A 552 14.16 -14.94 3.40
CA VAL A 552 13.71 -16.22 3.97
C VAL A 552 12.97 -15.97 5.29
N MET A 553 11.65 -16.14 5.30
CA MET A 553 10.79 -15.85 6.45
C MET A 553 10.69 -17.03 7.41
N ASP A 554 10.52 -18.23 6.88
CA ASP A 554 10.50 -19.44 7.68
C ASP A 554 11.08 -20.66 6.94
N ILE A 555 11.42 -21.69 7.73
CA ILE A 555 11.99 -22.95 7.27
C ILE A 555 11.19 -24.11 7.87
N PHE A 556 10.66 -24.96 7.00
CA PHE A 556 10.13 -26.26 7.39
C PHE A 556 11.17 -27.35 7.10
N LEU A 557 11.43 -28.23 8.07
CA LEU A 557 12.37 -29.35 7.95
C LEU A 557 11.62 -30.67 7.84
N ASP A 558 11.90 -31.44 6.77
CA ASP A 558 11.44 -32.82 6.59
C ASP A 558 12.63 -33.73 6.29
N GLY A 559 13.12 -34.42 7.33
CA GLY A 559 14.34 -35.22 7.24
C GLY A 559 15.55 -34.36 6.89
N THR A 560 16.14 -34.58 5.71
CA THR A 560 17.26 -33.76 5.19
C THR A 560 16.81 -32.65 4.25
N SER A 561 15.52 -32.51 3.96
CA SER A 561 15.01 -31.44 3.09
C SER A 561 14.58 -30.24 3.91
N ALA A 562 14.96 -29.04 3.48
CA ALA A 562 14.49 -27.78 4.03
C ALA A 562 13.66 -27.03 2.98
N TYR A 563 12.45 -26.63 3.34
CA TYR A 563 11.55 -25.83 2.52
C TYR A 563 11.61 -24.39 3.02
N LEU A 564 12.19 -23.51 2.20
CA LEU A 564 12.42 -22.11 2.50
C LEU A 564 11.26 -21.28 1.97
N CYS A 565 10.58 -20.55 2.86
CA CYS A 565 9.55 -19.59 2.48
C CYS A 565 10.22 -18.24 2.20
N ASN A 566 10.20 -17.79 0.93
CA ASN A 566 10.90 -16.60 0.49
C ASN A 566 9.91 -15.53 0.03
N LEU A 567 9.95 -14.35 0.65
CA LEU A 567 9.18 -13.19 0.15
C LEU A 567 9.57 -12.87 -1.29
N GLY A 568 8.58 -12.84 -2.18
CA GLY A 568 8.73 -12.50 -3.59
C GLY A 568 9.17 -13.64 -4.51
N ASP A 569 9.74 -14.72 -3.97
CA ASP A 569 10.29 -15.85 -4.74
C ASP A 569 9.61 -17.21 -4.47
N GLY A 570 8.59 -17.24 -3.60
CA GLY A 570 7.81 -18.43 -3.28
C GLY A 570 8.54 -19.44 -2.40
N ILE A 571 8.50 -20.72 -2.76
CA ILE A 571 9.13 -21.80 -2.01
C ILE A 571 10.39 -22.28 -2.73
N GLN A 572 11.48 -22.43 -1.98
CA GLN A 572 12.72 -23.05 -2.46
C GLN A 572 13.09 -24.25 -1.60
N VAL A 573 13.45 -25.36 -2.22
CA VAL A 573 13.75 -26.63 -1.53
C VAL A 573 15.25 -26.89 -1.55
N VAL A 574 15.82 -27.12 -0.36
CA VAL A 574 17.25 -27.32 -0.18
C VAL A 574 17.52 -28.69 0.44
N ASP A 575 18.43 -29.46 -0.16
CA ASP A 575 18.96 -30.68 0.46
C ASP A 575 20.09 -30.35 1.44
N LEU A 576 19.93 -30.82 2.67
CA LEU A 576 20.85 -30.69 3.81
C LEU A 576 21.54 -32.01 4.17
N SER A 577 21.53 -33.01 3.26
CA SER A 577 22.21 -34.28 3.47
C SER A 577 23.73 -34.14 3.72
N ASP A 578 24.36 -33.13 3.10
CA ASP A 578 25.71 -32.64 3.43
C ASP A 578 25.65 -31.19 3.91
N LEU A 579 25.76 -30.99 5.22
CA LEU A 579 25.72 -29.67 5.86
C LEU A 579 26.89 -28.76 5.44
N HIS A 580 27.96 -29.28 4.84
CA HIS A 580 29.05 -28.48 4.29
C HIS A 580 28.76 -27.99 2.85
N HIS A 581 27.85 -28.66 2.14
CA HIS A 581 27.51 -28.38 0.75
C HIS A 581 25.99 -28.49 0.52
N PRO A 582 25.18 -27.61 1.15
CA PRO A 582 23.75 -27.57 0.88
C PRO A 582 23.46 -27.25 -0.60
N VAL A 583 22.41 -27.85 -1.16
CA VAL A 583 22.07 -27.72 -2.59
C VAL A 583 20.60 -27.34 -2.78
N LEU A 584 20.33 -26.29 -3.55
CA LEU A 584 18.97 -25.98 -4.04
C LEU A 584 18.56 -27.08 -5.03
N THR A 585 17.53 -27.85 -4.70
CA THR A 585 17.05 -29.00 -5.49
C THR A 585 15.79 -28.70 -6.27
N ASP A 586 14.99 -27.72 -5.82
CA ASP A 586 13.70 -27.40 -6.41
C ASP A 586 13.24 -25.97 -6.03
N SER A 587 12.30 -25.40 -6.79
CA SER A 587 11.68 -24.11 -6.48
C SER A 587 10.37 -23.91 -7.23
N PHE A 588 9.39 -23.25 -6.62
CA PHE A 588 8.18 -22.82 -7.31
C PHE A 588 7.66 -21.50 -6.73
N VAL A 589 7.01 -20.71 -7.59
CA VAL A 589 6.42 -19.42 -7.23
C VAL A 589 5.04 -19.64 -6.63
N THR A 590 4.78 -19.01 -5.48
CA THR A 590 3.46 -18.98 -4.83
C THR A 590 2.62 -17.84 -5.40
N ILE A 591 1.31 -17.86 -5.15
CA ILE A 591 0.40 -16.80 -5.65
C ILE A 591 0.77 -15.45 -5.04
N GLY A 592 1.07 -15.44 -3.74
CA GLY A 592 1.57 -14.28 -3.03
C GLY A 592 2.86 -14.55 -2.29
N LEU A 593 2.98 -13.99 -1.09
CA LEU A 593 4.22 -14.01 -0.32
C LEU A 593 4.16 -15.14 0.71
N ALA A 594 4.99 -16.16 0.54
CA ALA A 594 5.10 -17.27 1.47
C ALA A 594 5.77 -16.82 2.78
N TYR A 595 5.03 -16.86 3.88
CA TYR A 595 5.55 -16.59 5.23
C TYR A 595 6.01 -17.86 5.93
N ASP A 596 5.26 -18.94 5.77
CA ASP A 596 5.48 -20.19 6.48
C ASP A 596 4.88 -21.35 5.68
N CYS A 597 5.37 -22.57 5.91
CA CYS A 597 4.84 -23.75 5.26
C CYS A 597 4.86 -24.98 6.18
N PHE A 598 4.04 -25.95 5.82
CA PHE A 598 4.02 -27.27 6.41
C PHE A 598 3.99 -28.31 5.30
N VAL A 599 4.78 -29.37 5.43
CA VAL A 599 4.87 -30.42 4.41
C VAL A 599 4.43 -31.74 5.00
N LYS A 600 3.54 -32.44 4.27
CA LYS A 600 3.07 -33.77 4.65
C LYS A 600 2.62 -34.54 3.42
N GLU A 601 3.09 -35.79 3.28
CA GLU A 601 2.59 -36.76 2.29
C GLU A 601 2.60 -36.24 0.84
N GLY A 602 3.64 -35.48 0.45
CA GLY A 602 3.77 -34.93 -0.91
C GLY A 602 2.97 -33.65 -1.17
N LEU A 603 2.28 -33.12 -0.16
CA LEU A 603 1.63 -31.82 -0.16
C LEU A 603 2.45 -30.79 0.62
N ILE A 604 2.47 -29.55 0.12
CA ILE A 604 2.95 -28.37 0.84
C ILE A 604 1.76 -27.44 1.08
N TYR A 605 1.52 -27.11 2.34
CA TYR A 605 0.57 -26.11 2.78
C TYR A 605 1.38 -24.83 3.03
N VAL A 606 1.02 -23.73 2.41
CA VAL A 606 1.74 -22.45 2.51
C VAL A 606 0.81 -21.41 3.12
N ALA A 607 1.29 -20.75 4.17
CA ALA A 607 0.71 -19.53 4.71
C ALA A 607 1.20 -18.36 3.86
N ASP A 608 0.27 -17.72 3.14
CA ASP A 608 0.54 -16.69 2.15
C ASP A 608 -0.13 -15.36 2.55
N SER A 609 0.59 -14.26 2.36
CA SER A 609 0.18 -12.91 2.78
C SER A 609 -1.20 -12.49 2.27
N PHE A 610 -1.51 -12.71 0.99
CA PHE A 610 -2.76 -12.20 0.41
C PHE A 610 -3.54 -13.26 -0.36
N ALA A 611 -2.97 -14.46 -0.51
CA ALA A 611 -3.69 -15.64 -1.01
C ALA A 611 -4.28 -16.50 0.12
N GLY A 612 -4.07 -16.14 1.39
CA GLY A 612 -4.52 -16.93 2.54
C GLY A 612 -3.73 -18.23 2.66
N MET A 613 -4.40 -19.37 2.83
CA MET A 613 -3.73 -20.68 2.82
C MET A 613 -3.78 -21.28 1.41
N THR A 614 -2.62 -21.65 0.87
CA THR A 614 -2.49 -22.30 -0.44
C THR A 614 -1.87 -23.69 -0.31
N ILE A 615 -2.24 -24.62 -1.20
CA ILE A 615 -1.89 -26.04 -1.08
C ILE A 615 -1.36 -26.53 -2.42
N TYR A 616 -0.15 -27.07 -2.41
CA TYR A 616 0.54 -27.56 -3.60
C TYR A 616 0.82 -29.05 -3.51
N HIS A 617 0.69 -29.76 -4.63
CA HIS A 617 1.02 -31.17 -4.77
C HIS A 617 2.13 -31.36 -5.79
N LYS A 618 3.04 -32.31 -5.53
CA LYS A 618 4.09 -32.72 -6.46
C LYS A 618 3.71 -34.04 -7.13
N GLY A 619 3.34 -34.03 -8.42
CA GLY A 619 2.88 -35.24 -9.12
C GLY A 619 2.99 -35.23 -10.64
N GLU A 620 2.94 -36.43 -11.24
CA GLU A 620 2.72 -36.62 -12.69
C GLU A 620 1.30 -36.18 -13.05
N ARG A 621 1.10 -35.67 -14.27
CA ARG A 621 -0.17 -35.10 -14.73
C ARG A 621 -1.25 -36.18 -14.86
N GLU A 622 -1.91 -36.55 -13.78
CA GLU A 622 -3.16 -37.32 -13.88
C GLU A 622 -4.24 -36.41 -14.47
N GLN A 623 -4.87 -36.87 -15.55
CA GLN A 623 -6.13 -36.30 -16.01
C GLN A 623 -7.07 -36.25 -14.80
N ALA A 624 -7.56 -35.05 -14.48
CA ALA A 624 -8.59 -34.88 -13.48
C ALA A 624 -9.76 -35.83 -13.83
N ASP A 625 -9.86 -36.94 -13.09
CA ASP A 625 -11.05 -37.77 -13.11
C ASP A 625 -12.10 -36.97 -12.36
N ASP A 626 -12.96 -36.34 -13.16
CA ASP A 626 -14.25 -35.83 -12.75
C ASP A 626 -14.98 -36.95 -11.96
N THR A 627 -15.72 -36.60 -10.90
CA THR A 627 -16.74 -37.44 -10.20
C THR A 627 -16.52 -38.05 -8.80
N THR A 628 -15.77 -37.46 -7.87
CA THR A 628 -16.03 -37.73 -6.43
C THR A 628 -16.00 -36.48 -5.55
N VAL A 629 -17.14 -35.78 -5.50
CA VAL A 629 -17.45 -34.80 -4.45
C VAL A 629 -18.09 -35.56 -3.28
N VAL A 630 -17.39 -35.61 -2.15
CA VAL A 630 -18.00 -36.01 -0.87
C VAL A 630 -18.74 -34.81 -0.31
N GLN A 631 -20.03 -34.98 -0.01
CA GLN A 631 -20.85 -33.97 0.66
C GLN A 631 -20.27 -33.66 2.05
N SER A 632 -19.87 -32.41 2.30
CA SER A 632 -19.83 -31.87 3.66
C SER A 632 -21.24 -31.40 4.04
N ALA A 633 -21.66 -31.70 5.27
CA ALA A 633 -22.88 -31.11 5.81
C ALA A 633 -22.67 -29.58 5.92
N PRO A 634 -23.72 -28.75 5.72
CA PRO A 634 -23.61 -27.31 5.93
C PRO A 634 -23.25 -27.05 7.39
N VAL A 635 -21.98 -26.70 7.64
CA VAL A 635 -21.52 -26.22 8.94
C VAL A 635 -22.09 -24.82 9.10
N ALA A 636 -22.84 -24.60 10.18
CA ALA A 636 -23.24 -23.26 10.56
C ALA A 636 -21.98 -22.51 11.01
N LEU A 637 -21.63 -21.43 10.32
CA LEU A 637 -20.68 -20.47 10.86
C LEU A 637 -21.36 -19.81 12.06
N SER A 638 -20.91 -20.10 13.28
CA SER A 638 -21.40 -19.39 14.44
C SER A 638 -20.81 -17.98 14.42
N VAL A 639 -21.61 -17.01 13.97
CA VAL A 639 -21.23 -15.61 14.03
C VAL A 639 -21.34 -15.15 15.48
N LYS A 640 -20.21 -14.91 16.14
CA LYS A 640 -20.21 -14.24 17.44
C LYS A 640 -20.10 -12.74 17.22
N THR A 641 -21.00 -11.98 17.84
CA THR A 641 -20.86 -10.54 18.01
C THR A 641 -19.64 -10.28 18.89
N GLY A 642 -18.52 -9.85 18.29
CA GLY A 642 -17.42 -9.28 19.05
C GLY A 642 -17.86 -7.94 19.64
N ASP A 643 -17.84 -7.84 20.96
CA ASP A 643 -18.04 -6.59 21.68
C ASP A 643 -16.84 -5.66 21.43
N ALA A 644 -16.91 -4.85 20.37
CA ALA A 644 -16.02 -3.69 20.22
C ALA A 644 -16.74 -2.62 19.38
N GLN A 645 -17.62 -1.86 20.05
CA GLN A 645 -18.00 -0.54 19.54
C GLN A 645 -16.82 0.41 19.77
N TYR A 646 -15.91 0.51 18.81
CA TYR A 646 -15.08 1.72 18.72
C TYR A 646 -15.92 2.83 18.12
N SER A 647 -16.84 3.38 18.91
CA SER A 647 -17.38 4.70 18.65
C SER A 647 -16.36 5.70 19.15
N LEU A 648 -15.51 6.21 18.25
CA LEU A 648 -14.90 7.52 18.47
C LEU A 648 -16.07 8.51 18.45
N ASN A 649 -16.60 8.79 19.64
CA ASN A 649 -17.50 9.91 19.82
C ASN A 649 -16.64 11.14 19.52
N LEU A 650 -16.73 11.64 18.28
CA LEU A 650 -16.43 13.03 17.98
C LEU A 650 -17.30 13.85 18.94
N ILE A 651 -16.73 14.22 20.08
CA ILE A 651 -17.32 15.20 20.96
C ILE A 651 -17.22 16.49 20.16
N SER A 652 -18.25 16.79 19.37
CA SER A 652 -18.54 18.15 18.96
C SER A 652 -18.86 18.90 20.24
N SER A 653 -17.82 19.41 20.88
CA SER A 653 -17.93 20.30 22.00
C SER A 653 -18.46 21.63 21.45
N ASN A 654 -19.78 21.71 21.31
CA ASN A 654 -20.52 22.98 21.41
C ASN A 654 -20.53 23.41 22.89
N GLN A 655 -19.38 23.37 23.56
CA GLN A 655 -19.23 24.04 24.84
C GLN A 655 -19.32 25.53 24.57
N PRO A 656 -20.22 26.27 25.23
CA PRO A 656 -20.33 27.70 25.04
C PRO A 656 -19.01 28.37 25.46
N VAL A 657 -18.44 29.19 24.58
CA VAL A 657 -17.27 30.02 24.88
C VAL A 657 -17.53 30.78 26.20
N PRO A 658 -16.66 30.68 27.21
CA PRO A 658 -16.87 31.37 28.48
C PRO A 658 -17.01 32.88 28.26
N THR A 659 -18.08 33.49 28.77
CA THR A 659 -18.41 34.91 28.48
C THR A 659 -17.58 35.92 29.27
N GLU A 660 -16.94 35.51 30.37
CA GLU A 660 -16.06 36.37 31.17
C GLU A 660 -14.59 36.13 30.76
N ALA A 661 -13.91 37.19 30.30
CA ALA A 661 -12.49 37.15 29.96
C ALA A 661 -11.65 37.68 31.13
N PHE A 662 -10.53 37.01 31.41
CA PHE A 662 -9.57 37.41 32.44
C PHE A 662 -8.24 37.78 31.79
N ASN A 663 -7.52 38.76 32.35
CA ASN A 663 -6.20 39.16 31.86
C ASN A 663 -5.18 39.06 32.99
N ALA A 664 -4.01 38.49 32.71
CA ALA A 664 -2.84 38.47 33.58
C ALA A 664 -1.63 39.05 32.85
N ILE A 665 -0.78 39.76 33.57
CA ILE A 665 0.46 40.34 33.04
C ILE A 665 1.63 39.77 33.85
N VAL A 666 2.58 39.13 33.17
CA VAL A 666 3.83 38.64 33.77
C VAL A 666 4.81 39.81 33.87
N THR A 667 5.25 40.11 35.08
CA THR A 667 6.11 41.26 35.42
C THR A 667 7.45 40.84 36.04
N SER A 668 7.81 39.57 35.95
CA SER A 668 9.07 39.02 36.49
C SER A 668 9.58 37.87 35.63
N ALA A 669 10.89 37.85 35.39
CA ALA A 669 11.59 36.75 34.70
C ALA A 669 12.09 35.65 35.66
N ALA A 670 11.74 35.72 36.95
CA ALA A 670 12.05 34.65 37.90
C ALA A 670 11.21 33.39 37.63
N ASP A 671 11.70 32.22 38.05
CA ASP A 671 11.00 30.93 37.93
C ASP A 671 9.70 30.87 38.75
N SER A 672 9.68 31.48 39.94
CA SER A 672 8.57 31.41 40.88
C SER A 672 8.41 32.68 41.71
N GLY A 673 7.25 32.80 42.38
CA GLY A 673 6.86 33.98 43.15
C GLY A 673 5.94 34.92 42.39
N ALA A 674 5.42 35.93 43.09
CA ALA A 674 4.39 36.83 42.57
C ALA A 674 4.81 37.52 41.25
N GLY A 675 3.90 37.54 40.27
CA GLY A 675 4.11 38.19 38.97
C GLY A 675 4.97 37.40 37.98
N THR A 676 5.30 36.14 38.26
CA THR A 676 5.97 35.22 37.32
C THR A 676 4.95 34.51 36.43
N LEU A 677 5.42 33.86 35.35
CA LEU A 677 4.56 33.02 34.51
C LEU A 677 3.95 31.86 35.32
N ARG A 678 4.73 31.25 36.22
CA ARG A 678 4.26 30.19 37.13
C ARG A 678 3.09 30.66 37.99
N ASP A 679 3.23 31.83 38.62
CA ASP A 679 2.17 32.44 39.44
C ASP A 679 0.90 32.70 38.63
N ALA A 680 1.02 33.11 37.36
CA ALA A 680 -0.13 33.27 36.48
C ALA A 680 -0.81 31.93 36.13
N LEU A 681 -0.02 30.88 35.89
CA LEU A 681 -0.52 29.53 35.58
C LEU A 681 -1.20 28.86 36.79
N GLU A 682 -0.67 29.06 38.01
CA GLU A 682 -1.26 28.52 39.25
C GLU A 682 -2.61 29.16 39.62
N HIS A 683 -2.90 30.36 39.10
CA HIS A 683 -4.12 31.12 39.38
C HIS A 683 -5.04 31.28 38.16
N LEU A 684 -4.98 30.35 37.21
CA LEU A 684 -5.77 30.36 35.98
C LEU A 684 -7.28 30.32 36.21
N ARG A 685 -8.01 30.96 35.30
CA ARG A 685 -9.47 30.88 35.13
C ARG A 685 -9.80 30.56 33.66
N PRO A 686 -10.97 30.00 33.35
CA PRO A 686 -11.40 29.83 31.96
C PRO A 686 -11.34 31.16 31.19
N ASN A 687 -10.94 31.12 29.92
CA ASN A 687 -10.83 32.31 29.05
C ASN A 687 -9.87 33.40 29.61
N THR A 688 -8.73 32.97 30.17
CA THR A 688 -7.65 33.87 30.61
C THR A 688 -6.71 34.18 29.44
N THR A 689 -6.28 35.44 29.32
CA THR A 689 -5.18 35.88 28.44
C THR A 689 -3.99 36.33 29.29
N ILE A 690 -2.84 35.67 29.12
CA ILE A 690 -1.56 36.00 29.75
C ILE A 690 -0.72 36.80 28.76
N THR A 691 -0.25 37.98 29.18
CA THR A 691 0.67 38.84 28.41
C THR A 691 1.91 39.18 29.24
N PHE A 692 2.92 39.81 28.63
CA PHE A 692 4.22 40.06 29.27
C PHE A 692 4.56 41.56 29.28
N ASP A 693 5.05 42.06 30.43
CA ASP A 693 5.47 43.45 30.57
C ASP A 693 6.76 43.70 29.76
N GLN A 694 6.69 44.60 28.78
CA GLN A 694 7.82 44.97 27.92
C GLN A 694 8.97 45.65 28.66
N ALA A 695 8.75 46.18 29.86
CA ALA A 695 9.84 46.68 30.71
C ALA A 695 10.74 45.55 31.22
N VAL A 696 10.20 44.34 31.34
CA VAL A 696 10.89 43.13 31.82
C VAL A 696 11.30 42.22 30.67
N PHE A 697 10.46 42.14 29.63
CA PHE A 697 10.68 41.34 28.42
C PHE A 697 10.72 42.24 27.16
N PRO A 698 11.74 43.10 26.99
CA PRO A 698 11.83 43.96 25.82
C PRO A 698 11.87 43.16 24.53
N ALA A 699 11.13 43.62 23.52
CA ALA A 699 11.04 42.93 22.23
C ALA A 699 12.38 42.82 21.48
N ASP A 700 13.27 43.80 21.63
CA ASP A 700 14.58 43.85 20.98
C ASP A 700 15.71 43.23 21.82
N HIS A 701 15.45 42.93 23.09
CA HIS A 701 16.40 42.31 24.02
C HIS A 701 15.67 41.25 24.87
N PRO A 702 15.45 40.04 24.34
CA PRO A 702 14.68 39.02 25.03
C PRO A 702 15.22 38.68 26.41
N ALA A 703 14.33 38.53 27.38
CA ALA A 703 14.65 38.10 28.73
C ALA A 703 14.32 36.62 28.94
N THR A 704 15.19 35.93 29.68
CA THR A 704 15.08 34.48 29.93
C THR A 704 14.49 34.18 31.30
N ILE A 705 13.47 33.33 31.30
CA ILE A 705 12.97 32.62 32.47
C ILE A 705 13.69 31.28 32.52
N HIS A 706 14.69 31.18 33.41
CA HIS A 706 15.38 29.91 33.66
C HIS A 706 14.56 29.09 34.65
N LEU A 707 13.96 27.99 34.17
CA LEU A 707 13.11 27.15 35.00
C LEU A 707 13.96 26.27 35.92
N GLU A 708 13.63 26.26 37.21
CA GLU A 708 14.27 25.40 38.21
C GLU A 708 13.40 24.18 38.54
N SER A 709 12.12 24.20 38.14
CA SER A 709 11.18 23.09 38.20
C SER A 709 10.18 23.16 37.03
N PRO A 710 9.52 22.05 36.62
CA PRO A 710 8.51 22.07 35.56
C PRO A 710 7.38 23.08 35.84
N LEU A 711 6.85 23.73 34.79
CA LEU A 711 5.67 24.59 34.93
C LEU A 711 4.40 23.78 35.24
N PRO A 712 3.39 24.37 35.90
CA PRO A 712 2.10 23.73 36.11
C PRO A 712 1.42 23.32 34.80
N GLU A 713 0.67 22.23 34.84
CA GLU A 713 -0.15 21.76 33.73
C GLU A 713 -1.28 22.74 33.39
N ILE A 714 -1.55 22.95 32.10
CA ILE A 714 -2.63 23.78 31.60
C ILE A 714 -3.89 22.91 31.42
N GLY A 715 -4.70 22.84 32.48
CA GLY A 715 -5.95 22.08 32.53
C GLY A 715 -7.25 22.89 32.30
N TRP A 716 -7.16 24.17 31.92
CA TRP A 716 -8.33 25.02 31.68
C TRP A 716 -8.47 25.40 30.21
N ASP A 717 -9.67 25.22 29.66
CA ASP A 717 -9.98 25.54 28.26
C ASP A 717 -9.89 27.06 27.98
N TYR A 718 -9.63 27.38 26.70
CA TYR A 718 -9.58 28.74 26.18
C TYR A 718 -8.49 29.63 26.81
N LEU A 719 -7.36 29.08 27.26
CA LEU A 719 -6.20 29.89 27.66
C LEU A 719 -5.55 30.52 26.43
N THR A 720 -5.20 31.81 26.51
CA THR A 720 -4.28 32.45 25.57
C THR A 720 -3.00 32.87 26.30
N ILE A 721 -1.85 32.42 25.83
CA ILE A 721 -0.53 32.98 26.20
C ILE A 721 -0.02 33.77 25.00
N ASP A 722 0.12 35.08 25.17
CA ASP A 722 0.49 36.01 24.09
C ASP A 722 1.76 36.80 24.45
N ALA A 723 2.88 36.34 23.91
CA ALA A 723 4.17 37.03 23.93
C ALA A 723 4.47 37.79 22.63
N SER A 724 3.49 38.00 21.75
CA SER A 724 3.72 38.52 20.38
C SER A 724 4.36 39.91 20.34
N ASN A 725 4.25 40.67 21.45
CA ASN A 725 4.81 42.00 21.61
C ASN A 725 5.98 42.06 22.60
N ALA A 726 6.55 40.92 23.01
CA ALA A 726 7.59 40.84 24.03
C ALA A 726 8.70 39.85 23.63
N GLY A 727 9.89 40.01 24.21
CA GLY A 727 11.00 39.08 24.02
C GLY A 727 11.08 38.09 25.18
N VAL A 728 10.37 36.96 25.09
CA VAL A 728 10.30 35.95 26.18
C VAL A 728 11.03 34.68 25.77
N VAL A 729 11.96 34.23 26.61
CA VAL A 729 12.63 32.92 26.48
C VAL A 729 12.31 32.06 27.69
N LEU A 730 11.74 30.88 27.46
CA LEU A 730 11.61 29.80 28.43
C LEU A 730 12.78 28.83 28.22
N ASP A 731 13.65 28.70 29.22
CA ASP A 731 14.85 27.86 29.14
C ASP A 731 14.77 26.73 30.17
N GLY A 732 14.70 25.50 29.67
CA GLY A 732 14.64 24.26 30.45
C GLY A 732 16.01 23.69 30.82
N GLY A 733 17.13 24.35 30.46
CA GLY A 733 18.47 23.79 30.57
C GLY A 733 18.97 23.44 31.98
N LYS A 734 18.21 23.80 33.03
CA LYS A 734 18.46 23.41 34.43
C LYS A 734 17.58 22.26 34.93
N LEU A 735 16.60 21.82 34.15
CA LEU A 735 15.67 20.76 34.53
C LEU A 735 16.28 19.37 34.31
N GLU A 736 15.98 18.43 35.20
CA GLU A 736 16.33 17.01 35.03
C GLU A 736 15.29 16.26 34.18
N SER A 737 14.03 16.70 34.22
CA SER A 737 12.89 16.16 33.45
C SER A 737 11.80 17.21 33.24
N GLY A 738 10.86 16.95 32.32
CA GLY A 738 9.73 17.82 32.00
C GLY A 738 9.81 18.53 30.65
N SER A 739 8.64 18.89 30.13
CA SER A 739 8.44 19.68 28.93
C SER A 739 8.28 21.18 29.25
N GLY A 740 8.36 22.04 28.24
CA GLY A 740 8.16 23.49 28.40
C GLY A 740 6.74 23.86 28.80
N LEU A 741 5.75 23.43 28.02
CA LEU A 741 4.33 23.57 28.35
C LEU A 741 3.63 22.22 28.20
N LEU A 742 2.79 21.86 29.17
CA LEU A 742 1.92 20.68 29.16
C LEU A 742 0.47 21.15 29.06
N ILE A 743 -0.21 20.83 27.96
CA ILE A 743 -1.55 21.33 27.63
C ILE A 743 -2.50 20.16 27.37
N TYR A 744 -3.34 19.83 28.36
CA TYR A 744 -4.36 18.77 28.25
C TYR A 744 -5.78 19.32 28.03
N SER A 745 -5.93 20.64 27.99
CA SER A 745 -7.19 21.37 27.81
C SER A 745 -7.43 21.81 26.37
N PHE A 746 -8.65 22.28 26.09
CA PHE A 746 -9.14 22.55 24.74
C PHE A 746 -9.06 24.04 24.34
N TYR A 747 -8.98 24.29 23.03
CA TYR A 747 -9.12 25.61 22.41
C TYR A 747 -8.12 26.68 22.92
N ASN A 748 -6.92 26.25 23.28
CA ASN A 748 -5.87 27.14 23.78
C ASN A 748 -5.13 27.86 22.65
N ARG A 749 -4.46 28.98 22.94
CA ARG A 749 -3.64 29.74 21.98
C ARG A 749 -2.29 30.09 22.60
N ILE A 750 -1.18 29.71 21.97
CA ILE A 750 0.18 29.97 22.46
C ILE A 750 0.98 30.71 21.40
N MET A 751 1.41 31.95 21.65
CA MET A 751 2.00 32.83 20.64
C MET A 751 3.24 33.57 21.17
N GLY A 752 4.23 33.80 20.30
CA GLY A 752 5.38 34.69 20.55
C GLY A 752 6.48 34.17 21.47
N LEU A 753 6.43 32.92 21.91
CA LEU A 753 7.40 32.37 22.88
C LEU A 753 8.65 31.81 22.19
N GLN A 754 9.79 31.89 22.88
CA GLN A 754 10.98 31.09 22.56
C GLN A 754 11.14 30.01 23.64
N ILE A 755 11.05 28.74 23.29
CA ILE A 755 11.05 27.58 24.21
C ILE A 755 12.23 26.68 23.85
N VAL A 756 13.22 26.60 24.75
CA VAL A 756 14.52 25.98 24.43
C VAL A 756 15.09 25.11 25.55
N ASN A 757 15.93 24.14 25.14
CA ASN A 757 16.74 23.28 26.01
C ASN A 757 15.96 22.42 27.02
N PHE A 758 14.74 22.00 26.71
CA PHE A 758 13.99 21.13 27.62
C PHE A 758 14.49 19.68 27.58
N PRO A 759 14.54 18.98 28.73
CA PRO A 759 14.95 17.58 28.81
C PRO A 759 13.95 16.60 28.15
N GLN A 760 12.75 17.07 27.78
CA GLN A 760 11.76 16.35 26.97
C GLN A 760 11.34 17.20 25.76
N HIS A 761 10.10 17.72 25.74
CA HIS A 761 9.50 18.45 24.61
C HIS A 761 9.47 19.96 24.86
N GLY A 762 9.40 20.76 23.79
CA GLY A 762 9.08 22.18 23.90
C GLY A 762 7.64 22.38 24.38
N ILE A 763 6.67 21.91 23.59
CA ILE A 763 5.25 21.87 23.96
C ILE A 763 4.73 20.44 23.80
N ASP A 764 3.99 19.96 24.79
CA ASP A 764 3.20 18.72 24.72
C ASP A 764 1.71 19.07 24.82
N LEU A 765 0.95 18.69 23.79
CA LEU A 765 -0.40 19.17 23.54
C LEU A 765 -1.32 17.97 23.33
N GLN A 766 -2.20 17.69 24.30
CA GLN A 766 -3.04 16.48 24.35
C GLN A 766 -4.55 16.78 24.34
N GLY A 767 -4.94 18.06 24.48
CA GLY A 767 -6.33 18.50 24.31
C GLY A 767 -6.76 18.60 22.83
N GLY A 768 -7.83 19.35 22.54
CA GLY A 768 -8.33 19.52 21.16
C GLY A 768 -8.61 20.97 20.76
N GLY A 769 -8.53 21.27 19.46
CA GLY A 769 -8.90 22.57 18.91
C GLY A 769 -7.97 23.75 19.23
N SER A 770 -6.76 23.50 19.76
CA SER A 770 -5.82 24.56 20.11
C SER A 770 -5.02 25.08 18.91
N VAL A 771 -4.53 26.32 19.01
CA VAL A 771 -3.68 26.97 18.01
C VAL A 771 -2.31 27.28 18.61
N ILE A 772 -1.26 26.70 18.05
CA ILE A 772 0.12 26.98 18.47
C ILE A 772 0.78 27.88 17.44
N GLY A 773 0.97 29.13 17.81
CA GLY A 773 1.56 30.22 17.03
C GLY A 773 0.52 31.05 16.27
N GLY A 774 0.96 31.72 15.21
CA GLY A 774 0.16 32.68 14.44
C GLY A 774 1.00 33.39 13.39
N ASN A 775 0.60 34.60 12.98
CA ASN A 775 1.31 35.35 11.95
C ASN A 775 2.58 36.01 12.52
N ARG A 776 3.76 35.62 12.03
CA ARG A 776 5.04 36.22 12.44
C ARG A 776 5.18 37.72 12.13
N ASN A 777 4.34 38.26 11.25
CA ASN A 777 4.33 39.70 10.94
C ASN A 777 3.45 40.52 11.90
N GLU A 778 2.71 39.87 12.79
CA GLU A 778 1.86 40.53 13.79
C GLU A 778 2.56 40.55 15.14
N GLY A 779 2.68 41.76 15.72
CA GLY A 779 3.40 42.01 16.96
C GLY A 779 4.81 42.57 16.73
N ILE A 780 5.41 43.11 17.78
CA ILE A 780 6.76 43.70 17.72
C ILE A 780 7.86 42.80 18.31
N GLY A 781 7.47 41.67 18.92
CA GLY A 781 8.39 40.68 19.49
C GLY A 781 9.25 39.99 18.42
N PRO A 782 10.32 39.29 18.82
CA PRO A 782 11.28 38.71 17.89
C PRO A 782 10.68 37.64 16.97
N MET A 783 9.56 37.03 17.36
CA MET A 783 8.84 36.01 16.57
C MET A 783 7.47 36.49 16.06
N GLY A 784 7.06 37.74 16.32
CA GLY A 784 5.64 38.12 16.18
C GLY A 784 4.75 37.14 16.94
N GLN A 785 3.66 36.67 16.34
CA GLN A 785 2.82 35.61 16.94
C GLN A 785 3.38 34.18 16.81
N GLY A 786 4.43 33.96 16.00
CA GLY A 786 5.05 32.63 15.89
C GLY A 786 5.79 32.22 17.17
N ASN A 787 6.10 30.94 17.34
CA ASN A 787 6.96 30.47 18.43
C ASN A 787 8.28 29.90 17.89
N LEU A 788 9.34 29.93 18.71
CA LEU A 788 10.60 29.22 18.47
C LEU A 788 10.69 28.02 19.40
N LEU A 789 10.82 26.80 18.89
CA LEU A 789 10.89 25.56 19.68
C LEU A 789 12.10 24.71 19.26
N SER A 790 13.21 24.86 19.98
CA SER A 790 14.52 24.38 19.51
C SER A 790 15.44 23.93 20.65
N GLY A 791 16.37 23.02 20.37
CA GLY A 791 17.33 22.53 21.35
C GLY A 791 16.76 21.57 22.40
N ASN A 792 15.52 21.10 22.23
CA ASN A 792 14.87 20.18 23.17
C ASN A 792 15.37 18.75 22.93
N ARG A 793 15.39 17.93 23.99
CA ARG A 793 15.95 16.57 23.91
C ARG A 793 15.17 15.68 22.95
N TRP A 794 13.85 15.82 22.93
CA TRP A 794 12.94 14.99 22.13
C TRP A 794 12.28 15.84 21.03
N TYR A 795 11.13 16.44 21.29
CA TYR A 795 10.33 17.08 20.24
C TYR A 795 10.26 18.59 20.43
N GLY A 796 10.23 19.35 19.34
CA GLY A 796 9.83 20.75 19.42
C GLY A 796 8.39 20.87 19.88
N ILE A 797 7.48 20.18 19.18
CA ILE A 797 6.05 20.10 19.52
C ILE A 797 5.62 18.63 19.45
N ARG A 798 4.93 18.14 20.48
CA ARG A 798 4.17 16.88 20.45
C ARG A 798 2.68 17.19 20.43
N VAL A 799 1.91 16.56 19.56
CA VAL A 799 0.48 16.81 19.36
C VAL A 799 -0.30 15.49 19.41
N GLY A 800 -1.18 15.34 20.39
CA GLY A 800 -2.27 14.36 20.45
C GLY A 800 -3.63 15.02 20.24
N GLY A 801 -4.71 14.29 20.50
CA GLY A 801 -6.09 14.82 20.48
C GLY A 801 -6.60 15.11 19.06
N PHE A 802 -7.38 16.17 18.86
CA PHE A 802 -8.01 16.44 17.56
C PHE A 802 -8.10 17.93 17.19
N GLY A 803 -8.14 18.21 15.88
CA GLY A 803 -8.52 19.51 15.33
C GLY A 803 -7.57 20.67 15.64
N GLN A 804 -6.30 20.38 15.89
CA GLN A 804 -5.31 21.39 16.31
C GLN A 804 -4.62 22.05 15.13
N THR A 805 -4.16 23.29 15.31
CA THR A 805 -3.50 24.06 14.22
C THR A 805 -2.15 24.61 14.67
N LEU A 806 -1.09 24.35 13.90
CA LEU A 806 0.26 24.84 14.17
C LEU A 806 0.66 25.89 13.13
N LEU A 807 0.85 27.15 13.53
CA LEU A 807 1.04 28.29 12.64
C LEU A 807 2.31 29.08 12.97
N GLY A 808 3.09 29.39 11.95
CA GLY A 808 4.15 30.40 12.03
C GLY A 808 5.35 30.02 12.90
N ASN A 809 5.47 28.78 13.34
CA ASN A 809 6.51 28.34 14.27
C ASN A 809 7.86 28.11 13.57
N TYR A 810 8.95 28.35 14.30
CA TYR A 810 10.31 27.95 13.97
C TYR A 810 10.69 26.76 14.86
N VAL A 811 11.02 25.63 14.26
CA VAL A 811 11.26 24.38 14.99
C VAL A 811 12.57 23.73 14.53
N GLY A 812 13.53 23.60 15.44
CA GLY A 812 14.84 23.00 15.19
C GLY A 812 15.89 23.95 14.60
N VAL A 813 15.55 25.24 14.43
CA VAL A 813 16.45 26.30 13.94
C VAL A 813 16.71 27.34 15.03
N ASP A 814 17.73 28.19 14.83
CA ASP A 814 17.94 29.36 15.67
C ASP A 814 16.94 30.49 15.36
N LEU A 815 16.96 31.57 16.15
CA LEU A 815 16.05 32.71 15.98
C LEU A 815 16.19 33.38 14.59
N SER A 816 17.35 33.26 13.95
CA SER A 816 17.55 33.79 12.59
C SER A 816 16.93 32.90 11.51
N GLY A 817 16.68 31.63 11.81
CA GLY A 817 16.26 30.61 10.85
C GLY A 817 17.35 30.18 9.87
N GLU A 818 18.62 30.51 10.14
CA GLU A 818 19.76 30.24 9.24
C GLU A 818 20.69 29.14 9.74
N LYS A 819 20.55 28.71 11.01
CA LYS A 819 21.37 27.64 11.60
C LYS A 819 20.51 26.62 12.33
N ALA A 820 20.99 25.37 12.33
CA ALA A 820 20.39 24.31 13.12
C ALA A 820 20.54 24.61 14.63
N PHE A 821 19.44 24.45 15.36
CA PHE A 821 19.41 24.33 16.81
C PHE A 821 18.53 23.11 17.15
N PRO A 822 19.08 21.90 16.96
CA PRO A 822 18.30 20.69 16.76
C PRO A 822 17.47 20.28 17.97
N ASN A 823 16.23 19.87 17.74
CA ASN A 823 15.56 18.87 18.57
C ASN A 823 15.95 17.45 18.11
N PHE A 824 15.42 16.38 18.74
CA PHE A 824 15.49 15.05 18.12
C PHE A 824 14.59 15.02 16.88
N ASP A 825 13.28 15.23 17.07
CA ASP A 825 12.33 15.52 15.98
C ASP A 825 11.71 16.91 16.13
N GLY A 826 11.25 17.47 15.01
CA GLY A 826 10.65 18.79 15.00
C GLY A 826 9.24 18.78 15.60
N ILE A 827 8.28 18.29 14.82
CA ILE A 827 6.88 18.15 15.21
C ILE A 827 6.52 16.67 15.15
N PHE A 828 5.94 16.16 16.23
CA PHE A 828 5.46 14.78 16.31
C PHE A 828 3.95 14.76 16.58
N ILE A 829 3.18 14.15 15.69
CA ILE A 829 1.73 14.01 15.78
C ILE A 829 1.43 12.56 16.18
N THR A 830 0.85 12.34 17.35
CA THR A 830 0.66 11.02 17.98
C THR A 830 -0.81 10.67 18.09
N GLU A 831 -1.30 9.71 17.30
CA GLU A 831 -2.69 9.21 17.37
C GLU A 831 -3.71 10.35 17.42
N ALA A 832 -3.50 11.36 16.57
CA ALA A 832 -4.27 12.59 16.58
C ALA A 832 -5.03 12.78 15.26
N GLU A 833 -6.22 13.35 15.33
CA GLU A 833 -7.09 13.49 14.15
C GLU A 833 -7.22 14.96 13.71
N ASP A 834 -7.40 15.20 12.41
CA ASP A 834 -7.69 16.53 11.85
C ASP A 834 -6.65 17.61 12.21
N ILE A 835 -5.38 17.24 12.28
CA ILE A 835 -4.29 18.16 12.61
C ILE A 835 -3.88 18.98 11.38
N THR A 836 -3.81 20.30 11.52
CA THR A 836 -3.31 21.19 10.46
C THR A 836 -1.97 21.81 10.83
N VAL A 837 -0.94 21.53 10.04
CA VAL A 837 0.40 22.14 10.16
C VAL A 837 0.58 23.15 9.04
N GLY A 838 0.51 24.43 9.40
CA GLY A 838 0.68 25.58 8.50
C GLY A 838 -0.64 26.13 7.97
N SER A 839 -0.53 27.06 7.00
CA SER A 839 -1.65 27.87 6.51
C SER A 839 -1.30 28.51 5.17
N VAL A 840 -2.33 28.98 4.45
CA VAL A 840 -2.20 29.74 3.21
C VAL A 840 -1.87 31.22 3.42
N ILE A 841 -1.89 31.69 4.67
CA ILE A 841 -1.67 33.10 5.02
C ILE A 841 -0.17 33.38 5.11
N SER A 842 0.27 34.45 4.46
CA SER A 842 1.67 34.88 4.51
C SER A 842 2.11 35.22 5.94
N GLY A 843 3.20 34.60 6.39
CA GLY A 843 3.72 34.73 7.76
C GLY A 843 3.28 33.61 8.73
N GLU A 844 2.30 32.77 8.33
CA GLU A 844 1.82 31.64 9.14
C GLU A 844 2.38 30.28 8.71
N GLY A 845 3.14 30.20 7.62
CA GLY A 845 3.84 28.97 7.22
C GLY A 845 4.97 28.64 8.20
N ASN A 846 5.05 27.41 8.72
CA ASN A 846 6.08 27.01 9.68
C ASN A 846 7.45 26.82 8.99
N ILE A 847 8.53 27.03 9.74
CA ILE A 847 9.91 26.69 9.36
C ILE A 847 10.36 25.54 10.24
N ILE A 848 10.46 24.33 9.69
CA ILE A 848 10.69 23.10 10.47
C ILE A 848 11.92 22.42 9.88
N SER A 849 13.07 22.57 10.53
CA SER A 849 14.36 22.26 9.91
C SER A 849 15.46 22.04 10.93
N GLY A 850 16.50 21.31 10.55
CA GLY A 850 17.69 21.15 11.38
C GLY A 850 17.54 20.20 12.56
N ASN A 851 16.42 19.48 12.68
CA ASN A 851 16.23 18.42 13.66
C ASN A 851 17.09 17.19 13.32
N LYS A 852 17.40 16.35 14.31
CA LYS A 852 18.34 15.24 14.15
C LYS A 852 17.79 14.13 13.27
N MET A 853 16.56 13.68 13.53
CA MET A 853 15.95 12.54 12.86
C MET A 853 14.91 13.00 11.83
N ILE A 854 13.77 13.52 12.28
CA ILE A 854 12.62 13.85 11.44
C ILE A 854 12.18 15.30 11.68
N ASN A 855 11.83 16.03 10.61
CA ASN A 855 11.27 17.39 10.78
C ASN A 855 9.78 17.35 11.16
N ILE A 856 8.96 16.58 10.45
CA ILE A 856 7.56 16.29 10.81
C ILE A 856 7.35 14.78 10.78
N ASP A 857 6.98 14.23 11.92
CA ASP A 857 6.61 12.82 12.07
C ASP A 857 5.12 12.75 12.44
N SER A 858 4.35 11.95 11.72
CA SER A 858 2.90 11.92 11.87
C SER A 858 2.38 10.49 11.91
N TRP A 859 1.69 10.19 13.01
CA TRP A 859 0.86 9.01 13.27
C TRP A 859 -0.62 9.42 13.40
N GLY A 860 -1.00 10.52 12.75
CA GLY A 860 -2.31 11.14 12.92
C GLY A 860 -3.13 11.13 11.64
N ASP A 861 -4.36 10.69 11.74
CA ASP A 861 -5.29 10.61 10.61
C ASP A 861 -5.78 11.99 10.18
N HIS A 862 -6.12 12.12 8.91
CA HIS A 862 -6.64 13.35 8.32
C HIS A 862 -5.70 14.57 8.51
N THR A 863 -4.41 14.33 8.76
CA THR A 863 -3.41 15.38 8.96
C THR A 863 -3.19 16.17 7.67
N ARG A 864 -3.19 17.50 7.76
CA ARG A 864 -2.94 18.43 6.65
C ARG A 864 -1.66 19.23 6.89
N ILE A 865 -0.65 19.03 6.05
CA ILE A 865 0.62 19.76 6.12
C ILE A 865 0.68 20.72 4.93
N ILE A 866 0.54 22.03 5.13
CA ILE A 866 0.41 23.02 4.06
C ILE A 866 1.23 24.31 4.29
N GLY A 867 1.77 24.89 3.22
CA GLY A 867 2.38 26.21 3.24
C GLY A 867 3.67 26.33 4.07
N ASN A 868 4.37 25.22 4.33
CA ASN A 868 5.56 25.20 5.18
C ASN A 868 6.88 25.22 4.38
N ILE A 869 7.98 25.59 5.06
CA ILE A 869 9.35 25.39 4.59
C ILE A 869 10.00 24.32 5.49
N ILE A 870 10.40 23.20 4.88
CA ILE A 870 10.85 21.99 5.58
C ILE A 870 12.26 21.58 5.09
N GLY A 871 13.18 21.41 6.03
CA GLY A 871 14.61 21.12 5.80
C GLY A 871 15.49 22.29 5.33
N LEU A 872 14.91 23.46 5.06
CA LEU A 872 15.59 24.65 4.54
C LEU A 872 15.64 25.79 5.58
N ASN A 873 16.50 26.78 5.32
CA ASN A 873 16.49 28.02 6.09
C ASN A 873 15.19 28.80 5.90
N ALA A 874 14.94 29.79 6.76
CA ALA A 874 13.71 30.59 6.70
C ALA A 874 13.47 31.32 5.36
N SER A 875 14.54 31.56 4.58
CA SER A 875 14.43 32.10 3.21
C SER A 875 14.12 31.06 2.14
N GLY A 876 14.16 29.76 2.48
CA GLY A 876 13.88 28.64 1.57
C GLY A 876 14.94 28.47 0.47
N THR A 877 16.18 28.89 0.72
CA THR A 877 17.25 28.95 -0.30
C THR A 877 18.44 28.04 -0.03
N LYS A 878 18.52 27.44 1.17
CA LYS A 878 19.64 26.58 1.57
C LYS A 878 19.18 25.53 2.58
N ALA A 879 19.69 24.30 2.45
CA ALA A 879 19.53 23.26 3.48
C ALA A 879 20.18 23.67 4.81
N ILE A 880 19.49 23.42 5.91
CA ILE A 880 20.01 23.68 7.27
C ILE A 880 20.93 22.55 7.75
N SER A 881 20.55 21.31 7.46
CA SER A 881 21.29 20.09 7.81
C SER A 881 21.06 19.05 6.72
N THR A 882 22.12 18.39 6.25
CA THR A 882 22.03 17.29 5.27
C THR A 882 22.10 15.91 5.94
N SER A 883 22.10 15.85 7.26
CA SER A 883 22.13 14.59 8.03
C SER A 883 20.78 14.24 8.65
N THR A 884 19.76 15.08 8.46
CA THR A 884 18.38 14.78 8.87
C THR A 884 17.86 13.60 8.05
N ALA A 885 17.31 12.59 8.70
CA ALA A 885 16.88 11.35 8.07
C ALA A 885 15.66 11.56 7.16
N SER A 886 14.64 12.26 7.63
CA SER A 886 13.43 12.55 6.85
C SER A 886 12.91 13.98 7.09
N ASN A 887 12.31 14.58 6.07
CA ASN A 887 11.59 15.83 6.21
C ASN A 887 10.15 15.59 6.69
N VAL A 888 9.40 14.70 6.05
CA VAL A 888 8.04 14.32 6.44
C VAL A 888 7.92 12.80 6.42
N THR A 889 7.49 12.23 7.54
CA THR A 889 7.21 10.80 7.67
C THR A 889 5.73 10.61 8.04
N LEU A 890 5.05 9.71 7.33
CA LEU A 890 3.69 9.25 7.59
C LEU A 890 3.76 7.75 7.90
N GLU A 891 3.43 7.36 9.13
CA GLU A 891 3.58 5.98 9.60
C GLU A 891 2.67 5.65 10.78
N SER A 892 2.65 4.41 11.25
CA SER A 892 1.77 3.93 12.32
C SER A 892 0.28 4.02 11.96
N ASN A 893 -0.12 3.38 10.87
CA ASN A 893 -1.49 3.30 10.36
C ASN A 893 -2.14 4.65 9.97
N VAL A 894 -1.36 5.62 9.45
CA VAL A 894 -1.93 6.93 9.06
C VAL A 894 -2.87 6.79 7.88
N MET A 895 -4.05 7.37 8.04
CA MET A 895 -5.09 7.39 7.02
C MET A 895 -5.35 8.81 6.53
N ASN A 896 -5.47 8.94 5.20
CA ASN A 896 -6.00 10.15 4.55
C ASN A 896 -5.25 11.46 4.89
N ALA A 897 -3.94 11.38 5.19
CA ALA A 897 -3.10 12.56 5.38
C ALA A 897 -2.76 13.25 4.05
N ILE A 898 -2.71 14.58 4.05
CA ILE A 898 -2.44 15.39 2.86
C ILE A 898 -1.23 16.29 3.11
N VAL A 899 -0.18 16.09 2.31
CA VAL A 899 0.99 16.96 2.25
C VAL A 899 0.84 17.88 1.03
N GLY A 900 0.56 19.15 1.27
CA GLY A 900 0.40 20.21 0.27
C GLY A 900 -1.06 20.48 -0.12
N GLY A 901 -1.28 21.03 -1.32
CA GLY A 901 -2.62 21.42 -1.74
C GLY A 901 -2.71 21.86 -3.20
N THR A 902 -3.80 22.52 -3.55
CA THR A 902 -4.11 22.89 -4.95
C THR A 902 -3.74 24.34 -5.28
N THR A 903 -3.47 25.15 -4.25
CA THR A 903 -3.11 26.55 -4.43
C THR A 903 -1.63 26.80 -4.13
N PRO A 904 -1.00 27.83 -4.73
CA PRO A 904 0.38 28.18 -4.41
C PRO A 904 0.64 28.50 -2.93
N GLY A 905 -0.38 28.89 -2.16
CA GLY A 905 -0.25 29.16 -0.72
C GLY A 905 -0.23 27.89 0.14
N GLU A 906 -0.82 26.79 -0.34
CA GLU A 906 -0.80 25.48 0.35
C GLU A 906 0.49 24.70 0.10
N ARG A 907 1.30 25.13 -0.88
CA ARG A 907 2.54 24.47 -1.28
C ARG A 907 3.56 24.43 -0.16
N ASN A 908 4.03 23.23 0.17
CA ASN A 908 5.25 23.09 0.97
C ASN A 908 6.50 23.12 0.07
N ILE A 909 7.60 23.58 0.65
CA ILE A 909 8.95 23.47 0.08
C ILE A 909 9.72 22.45 0.93
N ILE A 910 10.07 21.29 0.35
CA ILE A 910 10.57 20.12 1.08
C ILE A 910 11.90 19.65 0.49
N SER A 911 13.01 19.94 1.17
CA SER A 911 14.35 19.77 0.58
C SER A 911 15.45 19.53 1.62
N GLY A 912 16.61 19.05 1.18
CA GLY A 912 17.83 19.02 1.98
C GLY A 912 17.96 17.91 3.01
N ALA A 913 17.14 16.86 2.99
CA ALA A 913 17.24 15.70 3.88
C ALA A 913 17.68 14.42 3.13
N ASN A 914 17.84 13.29 3.82
CA ASN A 914 17.98 12.01 3.14
C ASN A 914 16.65 11.66 2.43
N LEU A 915 15.54 11.67 3.15
CA LEU A 915 14.21 11.42 2.60
C LEU A 915 13.35 12.69 2.62
N GLY A 916 12.69 13.02 1.51
CA GLY A 916 11.79 14.17 1.42
C GLY A 916 10.43 13.89 2.07
N VAL A 917 9.62 13.04 1.45
CA VAL A 917 8.37 12.53 2.04
C VAL A 917 8.39 11.00 2.04
N VAL A 918 8.04 10.38 3.16
CA VAL A 918 8.05 8.93 3.35
C VAL A 918 6.70 8.44 3.83
N PHE A 919 6.26 7.31 3.26
CA PHE A 919 5.20 6.47 3.80
C PHE A 919 5.88 5.17 4.26
N SER A 920 6.00 4.93 5.57
CA SER A 920 6.84 3.84 6.13
C SER A 920 6.08 2.65 6.69
N ASP A 921 4.75 2.69 6.75
CA ASP A 921 3.94 1.68 7.42
C ASP A 921 2.93 1.02 6.46
N PRO A 922 2.84 -0.32 6.42
CA PRO A 922 2.01 -1.05 5.46
C PRO A 922 0.50 -0.85 5.63
N ASN A 923 0.05 -0.43 6.80
CA ASN A 923 -1.35 -0.17 7.12
C ASN A 923 -1.72 1.30 6.92
N SER A 924 -0.78 2.16 6.51
CA SER A 924 -1.11 3.52 6.08
C SER A 924 -1.71 3.48 4.68
N TYR A 925 -2.78 4.23 4.44
CA TYR A 925 -3.47 4.28 3.14
C TYR A 925 -4.17 5.61 2.87
N GLN A 926 -4.53 5.87 1.62
CA GLN A 926 -5.25 7.07 1.14
C GLN A 926 -4.55 8.42 1.37
N CYS A 927 -3.29 8.40 1.80
CA CYS A 927 -2.48 9.60 1.94
C CYS A 927 -2.06 10.18 0.58
N ALA A 928 -1.89 11.51 0.53
CA ALA A 928 -1.62 12.26 -0.70
C ALA A 928 -0.48 13.28 -0.56
N VAL A 929 0.38 13.35 -1.57
CA VAL A 929 1.39 14.42 -1.73
C VAL A 929 1.06 15.22 -2.98
N ILE A 930 0.65 16.49 -2.83
CA ILE A 930 0.14 17.31 -3.93
C ILE A 930 0.61 18.77 -3.91
N GLY A 931 0.92 19.33 -5.08
CA GLY A 931 1.23 20.74 -5.28
C GLY A 931 2.51 21.26 -4.60
N ASN A 932 3.40 20.37 -4.18
CA ASN A 932 4.64 20.72 -3.46
C ASN A 932 5.82 20.99 -4.39
N TYR A 933 6.84 21.68 -3.88
CA TYR A 933 8.19 21.70 -4.46
C TYR A 933 9.11 20.82 -3.62
N ILE A 934 9.69 19.78 -4.23
CA ILE A 934 10.47 18.75 -3.55
C ILE A 934 11.85 18.61 -4.20
N GLY A 935 12.90 18.86 -3.42
CA GLY A 935 14.30 18.82 -3.89
C GLY A 935 14.81 20.14 -4.48
N THR A 936 14.05 21.22 -4.36
CA THR A 936 14.40 22.55 -4.88
C THR A 936 14.38 23.64 -3.83
N ASP A 937 14.84 24.83 -4.19
CA ASP A 937 14.60 26.05 -3.43
C ASP A 937 13.14 26.53 -3.53
N ILE A 938 12.78 27.56 -2.77
CA ILE A 938 11.44 28.17 -2.73
C ILE A 938 10.95 28.66 -4.10
N THR A 939 11.87 28.96 -5.03
CA THR A 939 11.50 29.38 -6.39
C THR A 939 11.19 28.21 -7.31
N GLY A 940 11.60 27.00 -6.93
CA GLY A 940 11.51 25.81 -7.78
C GLY A 940 12.54 25.79 -8.90
N THR A 941 13.61 26.62 -8.83
CA THR A 941 14.57 26.81 -9.95
C THR A 941 15.99 26.37 -9.65
N LYS A 942 16.31 26.08 -8.39
CA LYS A 942 17.62 25.57 -7.99
C LYS A 942 17.46 24.28 -7.21
N ALA A 943 18.31 23.30 -7.51
CA ALA A 943 18.35 22.05 -6.77
C ALA A 943 18.89 22.27 -5.34
N ILE A 944 18.16 21.75 -4.37
CA ILE A 944 18.59 21.51 -2.99
C ILE A 944 18.18 20.06 -2.69
N PRO A 945 18.96 19.08 -3.18
CA PRO A 945 18.55 17.69 -3.24
C PRO A 945 18.12 17.13 -1.89
N ASN A 946 17.07 16.32 -1.90
CA ASN A 946 17.03 15.16 -1.03
C ASN A 946 17.78 14.00 -1.71
N HIS A 947 18.11 12.92 -0.96
CA HIS A 947 18.48 11.67 -1.63
C HIS A 947 17.24 11.14 -2.36
N ASP A 948 16.16 10.89 -1.63
CA ASP A 948 14.87 10.49 -2.20
C ASP A 948 13.85 11.62 -2.05
N GLY A 949 13.22 12.04 -3.14
CA GLY A 949 12.17 13.06 -3.12
C GLY A 949 10.93 12.54 -2.39
N ILE A 950 10.36 11.44 -2.89
CA ILE A 950 9.24 10.73 -2.26
C ILE A 950 9.56 9.24 -2.27
N LEU A 951 9.36 8.58 -1.13
CA LEU A 951 9.53 7.14 -0.95
C LEU A 951 8.27 6.54 -0.33
N MET A 952 7.64 5.61 -1.05
CA MET A 952 6.66 4.69 -0.48
C MET A 952 7.40 3.40 -0.13
N TRP A 953 7.33 3.02 1.14
CA TRP A 953 8.00 1.85 1.68
C TRP A 953 6.96 0.90 2.26
N THR A 954 6.76 -0.22 1.58
CA THR A 954 5.84 -1.31 1.98
C THR A 954 4.38 -0.88 2.16
N SER A 955 3.95 0.24 1.58
CA SER A 955 2.64 0.86 1.79
C SER A 955 1.91 1.17 0.48
N GLY A 956 0.60 0.92 0.44
CA GLY A 956 -0.24 0.94 -0.76
C GLY A 956 -1.39 1.96 -0.70
N ASN A 957 -2.13 2.09 -1.80
CA ASN A 957 -3.29 2.99 -1.89
C ASN A 957 -2.94 4.47 -1.62
N HIS A 958 -1.75 4.92 -2.01
CA HIS A 958 -1.33 6.31 -1.87
C HIS A 958 -1.32 7.05 -3.21
N ARG A 959 -1.29 8.39 -3.13
CA ARG A 959 -1.31 9.25 -4.30
C ARG A 959 -0.20 10.31 -4.28
N VAL A 960 0.46 10.48 -5.42
CA VAL A 960 1.41 11.57 -5.70
C VAL A 960 0.92 12.34 -6.93
N GLY A 961 0.52 13.59 -6.71
CA GLY A 961 -0.02 14.46 -7.74
C GLY A 961 -1.53 14.30 -7.93
N GLY A 962 -2.06 14.68 -9.10
CA GLY A 962 -3.49 14.68 -9.37
C GLY A 962 -3.85 15.38 -10.67
N THR A 963 -5.11 15.26 -11.10
CA THR A 963 -5.61 15.79 -12.37
C THR A 963 -6.09 17.24 -12.28
N ARG A 964 -6.34 17.76 -11.06
CA ARG A 964 -6.79 19.15 -10.90
C ARG A 964 -5.59 20.10 -11.01
N ALA A 965 -5.85 21.27 -11.60
CA ALA A 965 -4.83 22.31 -11.69
C ALA A 965 -4.26 22.65 -10.29
N GLY A 966 -2.93 22.56 -10.17
CA GLY A 966 -2.21 22.82 -8.92
C GLY A 966 -1.89 21.58 -8.08
N GLU A 967 -2.48 20.41 -8.36
CA GLU A 967 -2.18 19.16 -7.62
C GLU A 967 -0.83 18.55 -8.02
N GLY A 968 -0.35 18.80 -9.23
CA GLY A 968 0.95 18.29 -9.70
C GLY A 968 2.12 18.85 -8.89
N ASN A 969 2.96 17.96 -8.37
CA ASN A 969 4.19 18.34 -7.67
C ASN A 969 5.30 18.71 -8.65
N ILE A 970 6.25 19.55 -8.21
CA ILE A 970 7.58 19.65 -8.81
C ILE A 970 8.55 18.81 -7.99
N ILE A 971 9.06 17.74 -8.58
CA ILE A 971 9.97 16.78 -7.94
C ILE A 971 11.28 16.74 -8.73
N SER A 972 12.27 17.52 -8.30
CA SER A 972 13.42 17.84 -9.15
C SER A 972 14.71 18.02 -8.37
N GLY A 973 15.84 17.71 -9.01
CA GLY A 973 17.17 17.87 -8.45
C GLY A 973 17.57 16.86 -7.36
N ASN A 974 16.75 15.84 -7.07
CA ASN A 974 17.03 14.76 -6.11
C ASN A 974 17.90 13.65 -6.75
N GLN A 975 18.39 12.71 -5.94
CA GLN A 975 18.98 11.49 -6.50
C GLN A 975 17.87 10.61 -7.09
N ASN A 976 16.86 10.23 -6.32
CA ASN A 976 15.66 9.58 -6.83
C ASN A 976 14.45 10.51 -6.66
N GLY A 977 13.62 10.64 -7.70
CA GLY A 977 12.42 11.47 -7.66
C GLY A 977 11.30 10.83 -6.83
N VAL A 978 10.64 9.82 -7.38
CA VAL A 978 9.60 9.02 -6.71
C VAL A 978 10.01 7.55 -6.70
N GLN A 979 9.97 6.90 -5.53
CA GLN A 979 10.23 5.48 -5.37
C GLN A 979 9.01 4.76 -4.80
N LEU A 980 8.59 3.70 -5.47
CA LEU A 980 7.54 2.77 -5.04
C LEU A 980 8.21 1.44 -4.68
N ASN A 981 8.38 1.16 -3.38
CA ASN A 981 9.07 -0.02 -2.89
C ASN A 981 8.16 -0.83 -1.97
N GLY A 982 8.10 -2.15 -2.13
CA GLY A 982 7.53 -3.06 -1.13
C GLY A 982 6.75 -4.22 -1.75
N TYR A 983 6.98 -5.42 -1.21
CA TYR A 983 6.41 -6.67 -1.74
C TYR A 983 4.92 -6.74 -1.47
N GLY A 984 4.13 -7.11 -2.49
CA GLY A 984 2.69 -7.35 -2.33
C GLY A 984 1.84 -6.09 -2.17
N VAL A 985 2.44 -4.92 -2.27
CA VAL A 985 1.76 -3.62 -2.18
C VAL A 985 1.08 -3.30 -3.51
N THR A 986 -0.13 -2.72 -3.43
CA THR A 986 -0.98 -2.40 -4.59
C THR A 986 -1.41 -0.93 -4.64
N ASP A 987 -1.85 -0.51 -5.83
CA ASP A 987 -2.69 0.67 -6.06
C ASP A 987 -2.08 2.02 -5.66
N ASN A 988 -0.75 2.15 -5.76
CA ASN A 988 -0.07 3.44 -5.66
C ASN A 988 -0.16 4.23 -6.98
N ILE A 989 -0.56 5.50 -6.87
CA ILE A 989 -0.91 6.37 -8.02
C ILE A 989 0.08 7.54 -8.12
N VAL A 990 0.72 7.72 -9.27
CA VAL A 990 1.60 8.85 -9.58
C VAL A 990 1.14 9.50 -10.89
N ILE A 991 0.47 10.65 -10.80
CA ILE A 991 -0.18 11.31 -11.95
C ILE A 991 -0.03 12.83 -11.94
N GLY A 992 0.00 13.44 -13.13
CA GLY A 992 -0.01 14.89 -13.31
C GLY A 992 1.19 15.64 -12.72
N ASN A 993 2.30 14.96 -12.41
CA ASN A 993 3.47 15.59 -11.81
C ASN A 993 4.43 16.17 -12.86
N VAL A 994 5.24 17.13 -12.41
CA VAL A 994 6.40 17.65 -13.14
C VAL A 994 7.66 17.11 -12.45
N ILE A 995 8.38 16.20 -13.12
CA ILE A 995 9.50 15.49 -12.51
C ILE A 995 10.77 15.78 -13.32
N GLY A 996 11.80 16.29 -12.66
CA GLY A 996 13.07 16.63 -13.31
C GLY A 996 13.06 17.92 -14.15
N TYR A 997 11.97 18.70 -14.13
CA TYR A 997 11.94 20.07 -14.62
C TYR A 997 11.84 21.07 -13.46
N ASP A 998 12.37 22.27 -13.68
CA ASP A 998 12.18 23.41 -12.79
C ASP A 998 10.79 24.06 -12.98
N ALA A 999 10.44 25.00 -12.10
CA ALA A 999 9.16 25.73 -12.17
C ALA A 999 8.95 26.55 -13.45
N ASN A 1000 9.99 26.78 -14.26
CA ASN A 1000 9.91 27.45 -15.56
C ASN A 1000 9.91 26.46 -16.74
N GLY A 1001 9.87 25.14 -16.48
CA GLY A 1001 9.93 24.09 -17.48
C GLY A 1001 11.32 23.85 -18.08
N LYS A 1002 12.40 24.28 -17.41
CA LYS A 1002 13.78 23.98 -17.80
C LYS A 1002 14.28 22.69 -17.14
N PRO A 1003 15.23 21.97 -17.74
CA PRO A 1003 15.79 20.76 -17.14
C PRO A 1003 16.43 21.01 -15.77
N LEU A 1004 16.00 20.25 -14.77
CA LEU A 1004 16.58 20.11 -13.43
C LEU A 1004 16.44 18.64 -12.98
N PRO A 1005 17.08 17.70 -13.71
CA PRO A 1005 16.80 16.27 -13.59
C PRO A 1005 17.09 15.73 -12.19
N ASN A 1006 16.31 14.72 -11.79
CA ASN A 1006 16.75 13.74 -10.80
C ASN A 1006 17.69 12.71 -11.49
N GLU A 1007 18.49 11.95 -10.74
CA GLU A 1007 19.30 10.86 -11.33
C GLU A 1007 18.39 9.75 -11.91
N THR A 1008 17.41 9.31 -11.11
CA THR A 1008 16.27 8.49 -11.54
C THR A 1008 14.98 9.24 -11.25
N ALA A 1009 14.11 9.43 -12.26
CA ALA A 1009 12.88 10.21 -12.05
C ALA A 1009 11.80 9.42 -11.29
N VAL A 1010 11.48 8.20 -11.73
CA VAL A 1010 10.55 7.29 -11.05
C VAL A 1010 11.14 5.88 -10.99
N SER A 1011 11.00 5.20 -9.85
CA SER A 1011 11.40 3.81 -9.68
C SER A 1011 10.28 2.98 -9.07
N ILE A 1012 10.05 1.78 -9.59
CA ILE A 1012 9.22 0.73 -8.97
C ILE A 1012 10.14 -0.44 -8.63
N ASN A 1013 10.10 -0.90 -7.39
CA ASN A 1013 10.96 -1.98 -6.89
C ASN A 1013 10.24 -2.89 -5.89
N MET A 1014 10.82 -4.06 -5.63
CA MET A 1014 10.40 -5.02 -4.62
C MET A 1014 8.94 -5.45 -4.78
N GLY A 1015 8.53 -5.98 -5.93
CA GLY A 1015 7.25 -6.68 -6.05
C GLY A 1015 5.94 -5.88 -5.95
N GLN A 1016 5.95 -4.58 -6.29
CA GLN A 1016 4.72 -3.77 -6.40
C GLN A 1016 3.78 -4.32 -7.47
N LYS A 1017 2.49 -4.36 -7.20
CA LYS A 1017 1.46 -4.77 -8.16
C LYS A 1017 0.54 -3.59 -8.46
N HIS A 1018 0.01 -3.50 -9.67
CA HIS A 1018 -1.06 -2.53 -9.97
C HIS A 1018 -0.71 -1.05 -9.74
N ALA A 1019 0.56 -0.66 -9.86
CA ALA A 1019 0.94 0.74 -9.76
C ALA A 1019 0.52 1.54 -11.01
N ILE A 1020 0.07 2.78 -10.80
CA ILE A 1020 -0.42 3.66 -11.88
C ILE A 1020 0.55 4.82 -12.05
N LEU A 1021 1.25 4.86 -13.19
CA LEU A 1021 2.15 5.93 -13.59
C LEU A 1021 1.58 6.66 -14.81
N GLY A 1022 0.88 7.75 -14.55
CA GLY A 1022 0.21 8.55 -15.59
C GLY A 1022 -1.22 8.08 -15.86
N GLY A 1023 -1.73 8.30 -17.08
CA GLY A 1023 -3.10 7.91 -17.43
C GLY A 1023 -3.50 8.22 -18.87
N TYR A 1024 -4.80 8.17 -19.14
CA TYR A 1024 -5.33 8.27 -20.51
C TYR A 1024 -5.44 9.71 -21.02
N THR A 1025 -5.82 10.65 -20.14
CA THR A 1025 -5.94 12.07 -20.48
C THR A 1025 -4.65 12.84 -20.23
N GLU A 1026 -4.47 13.96 -20.92
CA GLU A 1026 -3.29 14.83 -20.75
C GLU A 1026 -3.05 15.27 -19.28
N PRO A 1027 -4.08 15.63 -18.47
CA PRO A 1027 -3.88 15.95 -17.06
C PRO A 1027 -3.39 14.79 -16.18
N GLU A 1028 -3.60 13.54 -16.58
CA GLU A 1028 -3.11 12.37 -15.83
C GLU A 1028 -1.62 12.12 -16.12
N GLY A 1029 -1.13 12.45 -17.31
CA GLY A 1029 0.24 12.20 -17.74
C GLY A 1029 1.29 12.95 -16.91
N ASN A 1030 2.31 12.24 -16.42
CA ASN A 1030 3.46 12.91 -15.80
C ASN A 1030 4.36 13.51 -16.89
N ARG A 1031 4.92 14.69 -16.60
CA ARG A 1031 5.91 15.34 -17.44
C ARG A 1031 7.30 15.16 -16.85
N ILE A 1032 8.13 14.37 -17.52
CA ILE A 1032 9.38 13.86 -16.98
C ILE A 1032 10.56 14.31 -17.84
N TYR A 1033 11.57 14.89 -17.20
CA TYR A 1033 12.91 15.05 -17.75
C TYR A 1033 13.89 14.14 -17.02
N GLY A 1034 14.35 13.10 -17.70
CA GLY A 1034 15.23 12.08 -17.14
C GLY A 1034 16.67 12.56 -16.93
N GLY A 1035 17.30 12.03 -15.88
CA GLY A 1035 18.75 11.99 -15.71
C GLY A 1035 19.36 10.80 -16.43
N SER A 1036 19.85 9.82 -15.67
CA SER A 1036 20.37 8.56 -16.22
C SER A 1036 19.24 7.63 -16.70
N ILE A 1037 18.16 7.52 -15.91
CA ILE A 1037 16.97 6.73 -16.23
C ILE A 1037 15.73 7.56 -15.89
N SER A 1038 14.72 7.58 -16.76
CA SER A 1038 13.45 8.25 -16.43
C SER A 1038 12.57 7.35 -15.57
N MET A 1039 12.29 6.14 -16.02
CA MET A 1039 11.53 5.14 -15.26
C MET A 1039 12.28 3.82 -15.17
N ARG A 1040 12.50 3.34 -13.95
CA ARG A 1040 13.10 2.03 -13.68
C ARG A 1040 12.09 1.13 -12.98
N ILE A 1041 11.79 -0.02 -13.56
CA ILE A 1041 10.83 -0.98 -13.04
C ILE A 1041 11.61 -2.27 -12.87
N THR A 1042 11.95 -2.61 -11.63
CA THR A 1042 12.93 -3.65 -11.33
C THR A 1042 12.40 -4.59 -10.25
N ASP A 1043 12.33 -5.89 -10.54
CA ASP A 1043 12.05 -7.01 -9.61
C ASP A 1043 11.03 -7.99 -10.23
N ARG A 1044 11.10 -9.27 -9.85
CA ARG A 1044 10.25 -10.35 -10.40
C ARG A 1044 8.80 -10.31 -9.92
N GLY A 1045 8.55 -9.77 -8.74
CA GLY A 1045 7.19 -9.69 -8.19
C GLY A 1045 6.35 -8.58 -8.83
N ILE A 1046 6.96 -7.70 -9.64
CA ILE A 1046 6.25 -6.56 -10.22
C ILE A 1046 5.34 -7.03 -11.36
N GLN A 1047 4.05 -6.70 -11.23
CA GLN A 1047 3.06 -7.03 -12.25
C GLN A 1047 1.88 -6.08 -12.36
N ALA A 1048 1.25 -6.09 -13.53
CA ALA A 1048 0.04 -5.33 -13.83
C ALA A 1048 0.17 -3.79 -13.69
N CYS A 1049 1.39 -3.24 -13.66
CA CYS A 1049 1.57 -1.80 -13.56
C CYS A 1049 1.14 -1.09 -14.86
N TYR A 1050 0.41 0.01 -14.70
CA TYR A 1050 -0.12 0.84 -15.77
C TYR A 1050 0.75 2.09 -15.99
N ILE A 1051 1.56 2.08 -17.05
CA ILE A 1051 2.51 3.15 -17.38
C ILE A 1051 2.03 3.84 -18.64
N ALA A 1052 1.27 4.92 -18.49
CA ALA A 1052 0.55 5.49 -19.62
C ALA A 1052 0.51 7.02 -19.71
N GLY A 1053 0.46 7.51 -20.95
CA GLY A 1053 0.25 8.94 -21.25
C GLY A 1053 1.35 9.88 -20.77
N ASN A 1054 2.49 9.37 -20.32
CA ASN A 1054 3.58 10.21 -19.81
C ASN A 1054 4.33 10.90 -20.95
N PHE A 1055 4.79 12.13 -20.69
CA PHE A 1055 5.69 12.86 -21.57
C PHE A 1055 7.12 12.73 -21.04
N ILE A 1056 8.02 12.10 -21.80
CA ILE A 1056 9.36 11.73 -21.35
C ILE A 1056 10.42 12.34 -22.28
N ASP A 1057 11.20 13.28 -21.74
CA ASP A 1057 12.42 13.80 -22.33
C ASP A 1057 13.64 13.18 -21.65
N ASN A 1058 14.43 12.36 -22.36
CA ASN A 1058 15.72 11.89 -21.84
C ASN A 1058 16.81 11.85 -22.93
N PRO A 1059 17.49 12.97 -23.22
CA PRO A 1059 18.42 13.06 -24.35
C PRO A 1059 19.70 12.21 -24.21
N LYS A 1060 20.02 11.70 -23.02
CA LYS A 1060 21.30 11.03 -22.73
C LYS A 1060 21.16 9.68 -22.03
N GLY A 1061 19.94 9.30 -21.66
CA GLY A 1061 19.65 8.14 -20.83
C GLY A 1061 18.52 7.29 -21.39
N MET A 1062 18.08 6.34 -20.58
CA MET A 1062 17.00 5.42 -20.92
C MET A 1062 15.65 5.99 -20.48
N ALA A 1063 14.60 5.82 -21.29
CA ALA A 1063 13.28 6.34 -20.95
C ALA A 1063 12.58 5.38 -19.99
N ILE A 1064 12.34 4.14 -20.41
CA ILE A 1064 11.64 3.13 -19.59
C ILE A 1064 12.46 1.85 -19.59
N TYR A 1065 12.83 1.39 -18.40
CA TYR A 1065 13.60 0.17 -18.23
C TYR A 1065 12.84 -0.81 -17.35
N LEU A 1066 12.37 -1.90 -17.95
CA LEU A 1066 11.85 -3.07 -17.23
C LEU A 1066 13.00 -4.06 -17.06
N GLU A 1067 13.46 -4.22 -15.83
CA GLU A 1067 14.63 -5.05 -15.50
C GLU A 1067 14.31 -6.11 -14.46
N ASN A 1068 15.21 -7.10 -14.33
CA ASN A 1068 15.16 -8.14 -13.30
C ASN A 1068 13.84 -8.91 -13.24
N GLY A 1069 13.12 -9.03 -14.37
CA GLY A 1069 11.97 -9.92 -14.46
C GLY A 1069 10.60 -9.29 -14.15
N ALA A 1070 10.42 -7.97 -14.25
CA ALA A 1070 9.08 -7.37 -14.15
C ALA A 1070 8.15 -7.92 -15.26
N ASN A 1071 6.96 -8.40 -14.90
CA ASN A 1071 6.08 -9.16 -15.80
C ASN A 1071 4.71 -8.50 -16.00
N ARG A 1072 4.03 -8.77 -17.12
CA ARG A 1072 2.63 -8.39 -17.35
C ARG A 1072 2.32 -6.91 -17.09
N ASN A 1073 3.25 -6.02 -17.42
CA ASN A 1073 3.06 -4.57 -17.28
C ASN A 1073 2.58 -3.95 -18.60
N PHE A 1074 1.89 -2.82 -18.49
CA PHE A 1074 1.28 -2.12 -19.63
C PHE A 1074 1.99 -0.78 -19.85
N VAL A 1075 2.80 -0.69 -20.91
CA VAL A 1075 3.45 0.57 -21.31
C VAL A 1075 2.76 1.10 -22.54
N GLN A 1076 1.92 2.12 -22.38
CA GLN A 1076 1.07 2.58 -23.49
C GLN A 1076 0.81 4.07 -23.61
N GLY A 1077 0.68 4.56 -24.84
CA GLY A 1077 0.32 5.96 -25.10
C GLY A 1077 1.35 7.00 -24.60
N ASN A 1078 2.54 6.58 -24.18
CA ASN A 1078 3.58 7.50 -23.73
C ASN A 1078 4.21 8.24 -24.92
N THR A 1079 4.67 9.46 -24.68
CA THR A 1079 5.42 10.27 -25.65
C THR A 1079 6.88 10.36 -25.23
N VAL A 1080 7.79 9.80 -26.04
CA VAL A 1080 9.24 9.84 -25.81
C VAL A 1080 9.90 10.73 -26.87
N SER A 1081 10.21 11.98 -26.51
CA SER A 1081 10.54 13.07 -27.44
C SER A 1081 12.02 13.25 -27.78
N GLN A 1082 12.94 12.66 -27.03
CA GLN A 1082 14.39 12.72 -27.31
C GLN A 1082 15.04 11.36 -27.02
N ILE A 1083 15.68 10.73 -28.02
CA ILE A 1083 16.26 9.38 -27.89
C ILE A 1083 17.76 9.32 -28.18
N SER A 1084 18.46 8.46 -27.44
CA SER A 1084 19.87 8.11 -27.66
C SER A 1084 20.12 6.59 -27.78
N GLY A 1085 19.19 5.82 -28.37
CA GLY A 1085 19.29 4.36 -28.54
C GLY A 1085 18.08 3.61 -27.97
N ASN A 1086 18.33 2.52 -27.24
CA ASN A 1086 17.35 1.64 -26.58
C ASN A 1086 16.53 2.40 -25.51
N SER A 1087 15.59 3.23 -25.95
CA SER A 1087 14.76 4.05 -25.07
C SER A 1087 13.83 3.23 -24.19
N LEU A 1088 13.36 2.09 -24.71
CA LEU A 1088 12.62 1.10 -23.94
C LEU A 1088 13.38 -0.22 -23.94
N ARG A 1089 13.60 -0.79 -22.76
CA ARG A 1089 14.32 -2.04 -22.59
C ARG A 1089 13.58 -2.98 -21.66
N VAL A 1090 13.56 -4.27 -22.02
CA VAL A 1090 12.96 -5.36 -21.23
C VAL A 1090 14.00 -6.46 -21.02
N ASP A 1091 14.32 -6.74 -19.76
CA ASP A 1091 15.27 -7.78 -19.34
C ASP A 1091 14.56 -8.85 -18.51
N TYR A 1092 14.71 -10.11 -18.91
CA TYR A 1092 14.14 -11.33 -18.29
C TYR A 1092 12.61 -11.46 -18.29
N GLY A 1093 11.88 -10.37 -17.99
CA GLY A 1093 10.44 -10.41 -17.74
C GLY A 1093 9.58 -10.65 -18.98
N GLU A 1094 8.40 -11.21 -18.79
CA GLU A 1094 7.46 -11.62 -19.85
C GLU A 1094 6.07 -11.00 -19.71
N GLY A 1095 5.28 -11.07 -20.78
CA GLY A 1095 3.93 -10.53 -20.84
C GLY A 1095 3.86 -9.00 -20.81
N ASN A 1096 4.98 -8.29 -20.97
CA ASN A 1096 4.98 -6.83 -20.95
C ASN A 1096 4.47 -6.28 -22.28
N MET A 1097 3.28 -5.66 -22.23
CA MET A 1097 2.58 -5.12 -23.38
C MET A 1097 3.07 -3.69 -23.69
N LEU A 1098 3.60 -3.48 -24.89
CA LEU A 1098 4.11 -2.19 -25.35
C LEU A 1098 3.30 -1.70 -26.55
N ARG A 1099 2.40 -0.74 -26.36
CA ARG A 1099 1.42 -0.35 -27.40
C ARG A 1099 1.20 1.13 -27.51
N ALA A 1100 0.87 1.63 -28.69
CA ALA A 1100 0.50 3.02 -28.94
C ALA A 1100 1.48 4.12 -28.43
N ASN A 1101 2.72 3.77 -28.09
CA ASN A 1101 3.72 4.75 -27.64
C ASN A 1101 4.28 5.56 -28.82
N LEU A 1102 4.37 6.88 -28.67
CA LEU A 1102 4.98 7.77 -29.65
C LEU A 1102 6.47 7.94 -29.35
N PHE A 1103 7.31 7.72 -30.36
CA PHE A 1103 8.76 7.90 -30.23
C PHE A 1103 9.29 8.93 -31.22
N ALA A 1104 10.29 9.69 -30.80
CA ALA A 1104 11.10 10.53 -31.67
C ALA A 1104 12.46 9.89 -31.92
N GLY A 1105 12.85 9.66 -33.18
CA GLY A 1105 14.23 9.42 -33.57
C GLY A 1105 14.37 8.72 -34.92
N ASN A 1106 15.62 8.52 -35.34
CA ASN A 1106 15.94 8.14 -36.72
C ASN A 1106 16.20 6.65 -36.94
N LYS A 1107 16.19 5.85 -35.86
CA LYS A 1107 16.48 4.41 -35.89
C LYS A 1107 15.41 3.60 -35.15
N PRO A 1108 14.22 3.42 -35.75
CA PRO A 1108 13.10 2.74 -35.09
C PRO A 1108 13.43 1.35 -34.52
N HIS A 1109 14.23 0.56 -35.25
CA HIS A 1109 14.61 -0.80 -34.85
C HIS A 1109 15.57 -0.89 -33.65
N GLU A 1110 16.12 0.24 -33.18
CA GLU A 1110 16.98 0.31 -31.97
C GLU A 1110 16.22 0.87 -30.74
N ILE A 1111 14.94 1.20 -30.86
CA ILE A 1111 14.20 1.89 -29.79
C ILE A 1111 13.77 0.94 -28.67
N ILE A 1112 13.28 -0.25 -29.06
CA ILE A 1112 12.84 -1.29 -28.14
C ILE A 1112 13.90 -2.40 -28.16
N LEU A 1113 14.51 -2.66 -27.02
CA LEU A 1113 15.46 -3.76 -26.84
C LEU A 1113 14.85 -4.83 -25.94
N LEU A 1114 14.80 -6.06 -26.46
CA LEU A 1114 14.60 -7.26 -25.66
C LEU A 1114 15.96 -7.89 -25.36
N HIS A 1115 16.25 -8.17 -24.10
CA HIS A 1115 17.55 -8.66 -23.66
C HIS A 1115 17.36 -9.78 -22.62
N GLU A 1116 18.29 -10.75 -22.58
CA GLU A 1116 18.32 -11.84 -21.60
C GLU A 1116 16.97 -12.56 -21.43
N GLY A 1117 16.25 -12.82 -22.53
CA GLY A 1117 14.96 -13.51 -22.48
C GLY A 1117 13.73 -12.59 -22.32
N GLY A 1118 13.91 -11.27 -22.20
CA GLY A 1118 12.81 -10.32 -22.07
C GLY A 1118 11.75 -10.47 -23.17
N ASN A 1119 10.48 -10.49 -22.78
CA ASN A 1119 9.32 -10.80 -23.62
C ASN A 1119 9.53 -12.04 -24.50
N ARG A 1120 10.19 -13.07 -23.94
CA ARG A 1120 10.54 -14.33 -24.62
C ARG A 1120 11.33 -14.14 -25.93
N MET A 1121 12.02 -13.01 -26.07
CA MET A 1121 12.72 -12.61 -27.30
C MET A 1121 11.80 -12.64 -28.54
N LEU A 1122 10.54 -12.25 -28.38
CA LEU A 1122 9.54 -12.26 -29.47
C LEU A 1122 10.05 -11.49 -30.70
N SER A 1123 9.99 -12.14 -31.85
CA SER A 1123 10.47 -11.57 -33.11
C SER A 1123 9.50 -10.55 -33.69
N ALA A 1124 10.03 -9.50 -34.32
CA ALA A 1124 9.22 -8.49 -34.99
C ALA A 1124 8.46 -9.07 -36.21
N PRO A 1125 7.33 -8.47 -36.62
CA PRO A 1125 6.57 -8.93 -37.80
C PRO A 1125 7.40 -8.89 -39.09
N GLU A 1126 7.22 -9.91 -39.93
CA GLU A 1126 7.89 -10.02 -41.23
C GLU A 1126 6.97 -9.60 -42.36
N LEU A 1127 7.41 -8.65 -43.19
CA LEU A 1127 6.69 -8.21 -44.37
C LEU A 1127 6.84 -9.23 -45.51
N THR A 1128 5.73 -9.66 -46.10
CA THR A 1128 5.73 -10.57 -47.26
C THR A 1128 5.33 -9.89 -48.57
N ALA A 1129 4.45 -8.88 -48.51
CA ALA A 1129 4.06 -8.10 -49.68
C ALA A 1129 3.74 -6.64 -49.32
N SER A 1130 4.00 -5.73 -50.26
CA SER A 1130 3.69 -4.31 -50.16
C SER A 1130 3.02 -3.83 -51.45
N THR A 1131 1.92 -3.11 -51.31
CA THR A 1131 1.13 -2.52 -52.40
C THR A 1131 1.03 -1.00 -52.19
N PRO A 1132 0.55 -0.22 -53.16
CA PRO A 1132 0.30 1.21 -52.97
C PRO A 1132 -0.72 1.55 -51.88
N GLU A 1133 -1.61 0.61 -51.52
CA GLU A 1133 -2.75 0.84 -50.61
C GLU A 1133 -2.63 0.07 -49.29
N GLY A 1134 -1.53 -0.66 -49.06
CA GLY A 1134 -1.38 -1.50 -47.88
C GLY A 1134 -0.29 -2.56 -48.01
N PHE A 1135 -0.20 -3.44 -47.03
CA PHE A 1135 0.82 -4.47 -46.95
C PHE A 1135 0.31 -5.72 -46.21
N SER A 1136 1.00 -6.83 -46.39
CA SER A 1136 0.74 -8.09 -45.69
C SER A 1136 2.03 -8.74 -45.22
N GLY A 1137 1.92 -9.60 -44.22
CA GLY A 1137 3.08 -10.24 -43.62
C GLY A 1137 2.75 -11.50 -42.83
N LYS A 1138 3.76 -11.99 -42.11
CA LYS A 1138 3.66 -13.09 -41.17
C LYS A 1138 4.20 -12.68 -39.80
N THR A 1139 3.61 -13.25 -38.76
CA THR A 1139 4.01 -13.09 -37.37
C THR A 1139 3.55 -14.31 -36.56
N VAL A 1140 3.50 -14.22 -35.23
CA VAL A 1140 2.92 -15.25 -34.36
C VAL A 1140 1.42 -15.40 -34.59
N PRO A 1141 0.84 -16.62 -34.49
CA PRO A 1141 -0.59 -16.83 -34.58
C PRO A 1141 -1.37 -15.94 -33.62
N PHE A 1142 -2.47 -15.34 -34.09
CA PHE A 1142 -3.34 -14.46 -33.29
C PHE A 1142 -2.67 -13.24 -32.65
N GLY A 1143 -1.44 -12.91 -33.08
CA GLY A 1143 -0.73 -11.73 -32.61
C GLY A 1143 -1.38 -10.44 -33.09
N ARG A 1144 -1.44 -9.44 -32.20
CA ARG A 1144 -1.92 -8.09 -32.52
C ARG A 1144 -0.77 -7.29 -33.14
N VAL A 1145 -0.90 -6.95 -34.42
CA VAL A 1145 0.11 -6.21 -35.18
C VAL A 1145 -0.22 -4.73 -35.22
N GLU A 1146 0.58 -3.92 -34.52
CA GLU A 1146 0.47 -2.46 -34.57
C GLU A 1146 1.31 -1.87 -35.69
N THR A 1147 0.73 -0.89 -36.38
CA THR A 1147 1.40 -0.14 -37.45
C THR A 1147 1.77 1.25 -36.99
N TYR A 1148 3.01 1.64 -37.29
CA TYR A 1148 3.52 2.97 -37.03
C TYR A 1148 3.93 3.66 -38.33
N LEU A 1149 3.57 4.94 -38.46
CA LEU A 1149 4.13 5.81 -39.49
C LEU A 1149 5.48 6.35 -39.02
N PHE A 1150 6.49 6.20 -39.88
CA PHE A 1150 7.81 6.79 -39.67
C PHE A 1150 8.03 7.96 -40.64
N GLU A 1151 8.00 9.19 -40.13
CA GLU A 1151 8.16 10.41 -40.93
C GLU A 1151 8.92 11.49 -40.15
N ALA A 1152 9.92 12.10 -40.79
CA ALA A 1152 10.71 13.21 -40.23
C ALA A 1152 11.30 12.94 -38.83
N GLY A 1153 11.70 11.69 -38.55
CA GLY A 1153 12.22 11.32 -37.24
C GLY A 1153 11.13 11.15 -36.16
N SER A 1154 9.86 11.08 -36.52
CA SER A 1154 8.74 10.74 -35.63
C SER A 1154 8.20 9.35 -36.00
N ILE A 1155 7.89 8.56 -34.99
CA ILE A 1155 7.31 7.21 -35.09
C ILE A 1155 6.00 7.25 -34.31
N ARG A 1156 4.89 7.28 -35.06
CA ARG A 1156 3.55 7.49 -34.49
C ARG A 1156 2.62 6.30 -34.81
N PRO A 1157 1.81 5.84 -33.85
CA PRO A 1157 0.87 4.76 -34.10
C PRO A 1157 -0.20 5.20 -35.10
N LEU A 1158 -0.65 4.27 -35.95
CA LEU A 1158 -1.75 4.47 -36.91
C LEU A 1158 -2.97 3.59 -36.62
N GLY A 1159 -2.77 2.44 -35.98
CA GLY A 1159 -3.79 1.43 -35.74
C GLY A 1159 -3.19 0.03 -35.72
N PHE A 1160 -4.06 -0.98 -35.61
CA PHE A 1160 -3.65 -2.38 -35.52
C PHE A 1160 -4.52 -3.30 -36.38
N THR A 1161 -4.06 -4.54 -36.53
CA THR A 1161 -4.84 -5.68 -37.04
C THR A 1161 -4.41 -6.93 -36.29
N ASP A 1162 -5.30 -7.91 -36.16
CA ASP A 1162 -4.93 -9.21 -35.60
C ASP A 1162 -4.52 -10.18 -36.72
N ALA A 1163 -3.50 -10.99 -36.46
CA ALA A 1163 -3.08 -12.06 -37.34
C ALA A 1163 -4.02 -13.27 -37.24
N ASP A 1164 -4.14 -14.05 -38.31
CA ASP A 1164 -4.92 -15.29 -38.28
C ASP A 1164 -4.21 -16.43 -37.54
N SER A 1165 -4.81 -17.63 -37.52
CA SER A 1165 -4.25 -18.82 -36.89
C SER A 1165 -2.93 -19.30 -37.52
N ASN A 1166 -2.59 -18.84 -38.71
CA ASN A 1166 -1.32 -19.11 -39.39
C ASN A 1166 -0.32 -17.97 -39.23
N GLY A 1167 -0.65 -16.95 -38.43
CA GLY A 1167 0.14 -15.74 -38.24
C GLY A 1167 0.13 -14.80 -39.44
N ALA A 1168 -0.77 -14.99 -40.42
CA ALA A 1168 -0.87 -14.09 -41.57
C ALA A 1168 -1.67 -12.84 -41.19
N PHE A 1169 -1.19 -11.66 -41.59
CA PHE A 1169 -1.88 -10.38 -41.36
C PHE A 1169 -1.93 -9.53 -42.63
N VAL A 1170 -2.92 -8.64 -42.70
CA VAL A 1170 -3.11 -7.70 -43.81
C VAL A 1170 -3.51 -6.34 -43.25
N CYS A 1171 -2.73 -5.31 -43.55
CA CYS A 1171 -3.05 -3.92 -43.21
C CYS A 1171 -3.41 -3.13 -44.47
N LYS A 1172 -4.52 -2.37 -44.41
CA LYS A 1172 -4.99 -1.54 -45.52
C LYS A 1172 -4.99 -0.07 -45.12
N TYR A 1173 -4.29 0.76 -45.88
CA TYR A 1173 -4.18 2.20 -45.69
C TYR A 1173 -4.44 2.94 -47.02
N PRO A 1174 -5.66 2.84 -47.60
CA PRO A 1174 -5.97 3.43 -48.90
C PRO A 1174 -5.87 4.97 -48.92
N ALA A 1175 -5.92 5.61 -47.74
CA ALA A 1175 -5.76 7.06 -47.59
C ALA A 1175 -4.28 7.53 -47.54
N LEU A 1176 -3.32 6.62 -47.47
CA LEU A 1176 -1.88 6.93 -47.43
C LEU A 1176 -1.25 6.59 -48.78
N ALA A 1177 -0.63 7.58 -49.43
CA ALA A 1177 0.00 7.40 -50.75
C ALA A 1177 1.27 6.54 -50.68
N GLY A 1178 1.65 5.97 -51.84
CA GLY A 1178 2.91 5.23 -52.02
C GLY A 1178 4.15 6.05 -51.60
N GLY A 1179 5.16 5.37 -51.06
CA GLY A 1179 6.41 5.99 -50.59
C GLY A 1179 6.43 6.43 -49.12
N LYS A 1180 5.31 6.36 -48.39
CA LYS A 1180 5.30 6.50 -46.92
C LYS A 1180 6.04 5.32 -46.27
N ARG A 1181 6.75 5.60 -45.17
CA ARG A 1181 7.59 4.63 -44.46
C ARG A 1181 6.91 4.17 -43.18
N PHE A 1182 7.01 2.87 -42.89
CA PHE A 1182 6.33 2.22 -41.79
C PHE A 1182 7.26 1.30 -41.01
N VAL A 1183 6.88 1.03 -39.76
CA VAL A 1183 7.41 -0.04 -38.92
C VAL A 1183 6.26 -0.72 -38.19
N LEU A 1184 6.47 -1.98 -37.82
CA LEU A 1184 5.48 -2.82 -37.16
C LEU A 1184 6.01 -3.33 -35.83
N LEU A 1185 5.13 -3.59 -34.89
CA LEU A 1185 5.39 -4.43 -33.72
C LEU A 1185 4.25 -5.44 -33.59
N VAL A 1186 4.50 -6.54 -32.88
CA VAL A 1186 3.46 -7.51 -32.52
C VAL A 1186 3.43 -7.74 -31.02
N THR A 1187 2.23 -7.87 -30.49
CA THR A 1187 1.97 -8.44 -29.16
C THR A 1187 1.33 -9.81 -29.33
N ASP A 1188 1.91 -10.83 -28.69
CA ASP A 1188 1.36 -12.19 -28.71
C ASP A 1188 0.15 -12.36 -27.78
N THR A 1189 -0.42 -13.56 -27.73
CA THR A 1189 -1.58 -13.85 -26.89
C THR A 1189 -1.29 -13.86 -25.40
N LEU A 1190 -0.01 -13.84 -24.99
CA LEU A 1190 0.43 -13.83 -23.60
C LEU A 1190 0.91 -12.43 -23.16
N GLY A 1191 0.72 -11.41 -24.01
CA GLY A 1191 1.12 -10.03 -23.75
C GLY A 1191 2.58 -9.70 -24.08
N ASN A 1192 3.40 -10.66 -24.56
CA ASN A 1192 4.78 -10.36 -24.94
C ASN A 1192 4.80 -9.48 -26.17
N THR A 1193 5.59 -8.41 -26.14
CA THR A 1193 5.72 -7.49 -27.28
C THR A 1193 7.10 -7.54 -27.91
N SER A 1194 7.15 -7.56 -29.25
CA SER A 1194 8.37 -7.59 -30.04
C SER A 1194 9.08 -6.22 -30.10
N PRO A 1195 10.35 -6.18 -30.55
CA PRO A 1195 10.94 -4.94 -31.05
C PRO A 1195 10.18 -4.38 -32.27
N LEU A 1196 10.47 -3.13 -32.62
CA LEU A 1196 10.01 -2.54 -33.88
C LEU A 1196 10.72 -3.19 -35.07
N SER A 1197 9.95 -3.47 -36.13
CA SER A 1197 10.47 -4.03 -37.38
C SER A 1197 11.47 -3.09 -38.06
N THR A 1198 12.19 -3.63 -39.05
CA THR A 1198 12.93 -2.77 -39.98
C THR A 1198 11.97 -1.86 -40.76
N VAL A 1199 12.48 -0.71 -41.18
CA VAL A 1199 11.69 0.29 -41.91
C VAL A 1199 11.45 -0.18 -43.34
N PHE A 1200 10.19 -0.18 -43.78
CA PHE A 1200 9.79 -0.43 -45.16
C PHE A 1200 8.92 0.71 -45.71
N ALA A 1201 8.66 0.70 -47.02
CA ALA A 1201 7.79 1.68 -47.67
C ALA A 1201 6.67 0.98 -48.46
N LEU A 1202 5.53 1.68 -48.61
CA LEU A 1202 4.49 1.27 -49.56
C LEU A 1202 5.04 1.35 -50.99
N SER A 1203 4.76 0.33 -51.80
CA SER A 1203 5.11 0.31 -53.22
C SER A 1203 4.57 1.56 -53.92
N VAL A 1204 5.40 2.17 -54.78
CA VAL A 1204 4.98 3.31 -55.62
C VAL A 1204 4.38 2.74 -56.91
N ASN A 1205 3.29 3.35 -57.39
CA ASN A 1205 2.67 3.00 -58.69
C ASN A 1205 3.63 3.12 -59.87
#